data_AF-A0A955WGH0-F1
#
_entry.id   AF-A0A955WGH0-F1
#
_cell.length_a   1.000
_cell.length_b   1.000
_cell.length_c   1.000
_cell.angle_alpha   90.00
_cell.angle_beta   90.00
_cell.angle_gamma   90.00
#
_symmetry.space_group_name_H-M   'P 1'
#
loop_
_entity.id
_entity.type
_entity.pdbx_description
1 polymer ?
#
loop_
_entity_poly.entity_id
_entity_poly.type
_entity_poly.pdbx_seq_one_letter_code
_entity_poly.pdbx_strand_id
1 'polypeptide(L)'
;AALTLGEGTRFAVHVGADGRLSPSAEAPPADLHETGDALYRAGRLIDDLADGETLFGPLDETQRAGLRAQLEEAVAQSRTAPLGLDERQCLQLRSSAGTCLLHLAETPPGDDAAAASVASLIEAELNPMLREGLAAEFNRAASHLSAEMAARAAALFAEVAPLSPPYAAWFGDGPVELRVAWFPGRGSEGFYRGAVELLRKAGFAPDGEEREGGPADYVRTYEGAEGPMPVRITVKEYAYDLFKPMADKSVHIVGYDGHSDIGRNIRHALENAPDASGPKLIFYGLCAGKDALFRVRARYPESQVLTSFNSTYFRTEPGPDGVRRMVESENFNVLMEVLAGIAGRKDWAAIREGIVQRAIPRYWKAHHALPGGMNYVTPIDTGLRRNVLDSDRDGQADALDKLVDFNVFAIRDDTAHEFTPIDPGRPAEAIDGTDIHVAANSLNTAVLYNPFTRLYNDTGRIIGGGFADLPPEAGIVHWRNLTLNAEPVWVLDVNRHYAHMSEEAMRAAAFLAWNQRLYAESPESYARRWRSSTWKLDREHPDLIDCVLMGLTLATFTLAYDMLDRYGTPHPRDEEIWRGLLTYHGWPLGLAYRPIHQLIVDEHHDYSGSPNIVEKWRAGIEPSVLEALALSVRPLGA
;
A
#
# COMPACT_ATOMS: atom_id res chain seq x y z
N ALA A 1 18.15 22.01 35.26
CA ALA A 1 18.91 21.77 34.02
C ALA A 1 17.90 21.38 32.95
N ALA A 2 18.13 21.73 31.69
CA ALA A 2 17.27 21.26 30.61
C ALA A 2 17.28 19.73 30.58
N LEU A 3 16.11 19.11 30.44
CA LEU A 3 15.99 17.67 30.23
C LEU A 3 16.25 17.39 28.75
N THR A 4 17.14 16.45 28.42
CA THR A 4 17.34 16.01 27.04
C THR A 4 16.47 14.78 26.79
N LEU A 5 15.63 14.85 25.76
CA LEU A 5 14.84 13.73 25.26
C LEU A 5 15.51 13.15 24.03
N GLY A 6 15.49 11.82 23.88
CA GLY A 6 16.17 11.14 22.78
C GLY A 6 17.70 11.30 22.81
N GLU A 7 18.30 11.34 24.00
CA GLU A 7 19.75 11.47 24.15
C GLU A 7 20.50 10.39 23.35
N GLY A 8 21.54 10.80 22.61
CA GLY A 8 22.31 9.91 21.74
C GLY A 8 21.68 9.65 20.37
N THR A 9 20.48 10.18 20.11
CA THR A 9 19.87 10.17 18.77
C THR A 9 20.16 11.49 18.05
N ARG A 10 20.07 11.49 16.72
CA ARG A 10 20.14 12.73 15.91
C ARG A 10 18.96 13.68 16.13
N PHE A 11 17.86 13.18 16.69
CA PHE A 11 16.66 13.94 17.00
C PHE A 11 16.62 14.40 18.46
N ALA A 12 17.76 14.41 19.16
CA ALA A 12 17.81 14.93 20.51
C ALA A 12 17.19 16.34 20.57
N VAL A 13 16.29 16.52 21.53
CA VAL A 13 15.55 17.76 21.78
C VAL A 13 15.58 18.06 23.28
N HIS A 14 15.62 19.34 23.63
CA HIS A 14 15.77 19.78 25.01
C HIS A 14 14.48 20.40 25.54
N VAL A 15 14.13 20.08 26.77
CA VAL A 15 12.97 20.65 27.48
C VAL A 15 13.46 21.62 28.55
N GLY A 16 13.03 22.87 28.43
CA GLY A 16 13.28 23.91 29.41
C GLY A 16 12.61 23.65 30.76
N ALA A 17 12.98 24.44 31.77
CA ALA A 17 12.28 24.42 33.07
C ALA A 17 10.82 24.92 32.94
N ASP A 18 10.54 25.70 31.90
CA ASP A 18 9.21 26.17 31.52
C ASP A 18 8.48 25.19 30.60
N GLY A 19 9.03 24.00 30.33
CA GLY A 19 8.40 22.98 29.49
C GLY A 19 8.56 23.17 27.99
N ARG A 20 9.18 24.26 27.52
CA ARG A 20 9.31 24.51 26.08
C ARG A 20 10.39 23.60 25.48
N LEU A 21 10.07 22.98 24.34
CA LEU A 21 11.01 22.25 23.50
C LEU A 21 11.92 23.21 22.74
N SER A 22 13.20 22.88 22.67
CA SER A 22 14.24 23.63 21.97
C SER A 22 15.24 22.69 21.27
N PRO A 23 15.78 23.07 20.10
CA PRO A 23 16.88 22.32 19.51
C PRO A 23 18.20 22.56 20.27
N SER A 24 18.24 23.54 21.20
CA SER A 24 19.40 23.92 22.00
C SER A 24 19.17 23.68 23.49
N ALA A 25 20.18 23.14 24.18
CA ALA A 25 20.15 22.96 25.63
C ALA A 25 20.30 24.28 26.41
N GLU A 26 20.80 25.33 25.77
CA GLU A 26 21.23 26.57 26.42
C GLU A 26 20.19 27.69 26.36
N ALA A 27 19.30 27.66 25.36
CA ALA A 27 18.35 28.73 25.09
C ALA A 27 16.99 28.19 24.62
N PRO A 28 15.89 28.90 24.92
CA PRO A 28 14.60 28.64 24.28
C PRO A 28 14.69 28.94 22.76
N PRO A 29 13.75 28.43 21.94
CA PRO A 29 13.71 28.73 20.51
C PRO A 29 13.67 30.24 20.26
N ALA A 30 14.55 30.73 19.40
CA ALA A 30 14.64 32.15 19.05
C ALA A 30 13.47 32.60 18.16
N ASP A 31 12.94 31.69 17.34
CA ASP A 31 11.88 31.96 16.38
C ASP A 31 11.02 30.71 16.07
N LEU A 32 10.14 30.85 15.09
CA LEU A 32 9.26 29.78 14.62
C LEU A 32 9.99 28.67 13.85
N HIS A 33 11.14 28.95 13.25
CA HIS A 33 11.94 27.90 12.59
C HIS A 33 12.57 26.99 13.63
N GLU A 34 13.18 27.56 14.67
CA GLU A 34 13.75 26.77 15.78
C GLU A 34 12.65 26.03 16.55
N THR A 35 11.47 26.64 16.71
CA THR A 35 10.30 25.96 17.28
C THR A 35 9.88 24.79 16.40
N GLY A 36 9.79 24.98 15.08
CA GLY A 36 9.46 23.92 14.14
C GLY A 36 10.47 22.78 14.13
N ASP A 37 11.78 23.07 14.19
CA ASP A 37 12.83 22.06 14.29
C ASP A 37 12.71 21.25 15.58
N ALA A 38 12.53 21.91 16.73
CA ALA A 38 12.33 21.21 18.01
C ALA A 38 11.11 20.29 17.99
N LEU A 39 9.98 20.77 17.47
CA LEU A 39 8.75 19.99 17.39
C LEU A 39 8.87 18.85 16.38
N TYR A 40 9.53 19.06 15.25
CA TYR A 40 9.79 18.00 14.26
C TYR A 40 10.64 16.89 14.87
N ARG A 41 11.74 17.22 15.55
CA ARG A 41 12.58 16.25 16.26
C ARG A 41 11.79 15.46 17.31
N ALA A 42 10.96 16.12 18.10
CA ALA A 42 10.10 15.46 19.07
C ALA A 42 9.06 14.55 18.37
N GLY A 43 8.47 15.00 17.28
CA GLY A 43 7.55 14.22 16.44
C GLY A 43 8.20 12.95 15.89
N ARG A 44 9.41 13.05 15.33
CA ARG A 44 10.18 11.87 14.86
C ARG A 44 10.52 10.91 15.99
N LEU A 45 10.93 11.43 17.15
CA LEU A 45 11.15 10.57 18.33
C LEU A 45 9.89 9.80 18.73
N ILE A 46 8.71 10.44 18.69
CA ILE A 46 7.42 9.81 19.01
C ILE A 46 7.05 8.74 17.98
N ASP A 47 7.27 9.05 16.70
CA ASP A 47 7.03 8.16 15.57
C ASP A 47 7.83 6.85 15.72
N ASP A 48 9.09 6.96 16.11
CA ASP A 48 10.01 5.83 16.33
C ASP A 48 9.73 5.02 17.62
N LEU A 49 8.87 5.50 18.54
CA LEU A 49 8.57 4.80 19.79
C LEU A 49 7.76 3.52 19.56
N ALA A 50 8.07 2.47 20.32
CA ALA A 50 7.18 1.31 20.39
C ALA A 50 5.84 1.66 21.06
N ASP A 51 4.78 0.90 20.76
CA ASP A 51 3.47 1.07 21.38
C ASP A 51 3.57 1.03 22.92
N GLY A 52 3.02 2.05 23.57
CA GLY A 52 3.01 2.20 25.03
C GLY A 52 4.26 2.85 25.63
N GLU A 53 5.31 3.12 24.86
CA GLU A 53 6.43 3.95 25.32
C GLU A 53 6.05 5.43 25.34
N THR A 54 6.69 6.21 26.22
CA THR A 54 6.35 7.62 26.40
C THR A 54 7.57 8.53 26.33
N LEU A 55 7.60 9.46 25.36
CA LEU A 55 8.63 10.50 25.30
C LEU A 55 8.50 11.50 26.45
N PHE A 56 7.28 11.90 26.81
CA PHE A 56 7.00 12.96 27.79
C PHE A 56 6.75 12.45 29.22
N GLY A 57 6.93 11.15 29.47
CA GLY A 57 6.78 10.55 30.80
C GLY A 57 7.62 11.21 31.90
N PRO A 58 8.86 11.67 31.63
CA PRO A 58 9.69 12.35 32.64
C PRO A 58 9.27 13.79 32.99
N LEU A 59 8.30 14.40 32.28
CA LEU A 59 7.94 15.80 32.48
C LEU A 59 7.06 16.00 33.72
N ASP A 60 7.37 17.02 34.52
CA ASP A 60 6.50 17.44 35.63
C ASP A 60 5.28 18.24 35.13
N GLU A 61 4.34 18.53 36.04
CA GLU A 61 3.09 19.25 35.71
C GLU A 61 3.34 20.64 35.10
N THR A 62 4.37 21.36 35.56
CA THR A 62 4.71 22.69 35.04
C THR A 62 5.26 22.57 33.61
N GLN A 63 6.15 21.60 33.40
CA GLN A 63 6.73 21.34 32.08
C GLN A 63 5.68 20.87 31.08
N ARG A 64 4.74 20.00 31.48
CA ARG A 64 3.64 19.56 30.63
C ARG A 64 2.72 20.71 30.23
N ALA A 65 2.37 21.59 31.18
CA ALA A 65 1.54 22.75 30.90
C ALA A 65 2.23 23.73 29.93
N GLY A 66 3.54 23.95 30.11
CA GLY A 66 4.32 24.80 29.22
C GLY A 66 4.53 24.22 27.82
N LEU A 67 4.76 22.91 27.73
CA LEU A 67 4.79 22.19 26.46
C LEU A 67 3.46 22.34 25.71
N ARG A 68 2.33 22.06 26.37
CA ARG A 68 0.99 22.23 25.78
C ARG A 68 0.77 23.65 25.25
N ALA A 69 1.15 24.67 26.03
CA ALA A 69 1.04 26.06 25.60
C ALA A 69 1.89 26.38 24.35
N GLN A 70 3.12 25.87 24.27
CA GLN A 70 3.97 26.03 23.08
C GLN A 70 3.35 25.35 21.85
N LEU A 71 2.78 24.15 22.02
CA LEU A 71 2.16 23.40 20.93
C LEU A 71 0.92 24.11 20.38
N GLU A 72 0.05 24.61 21.27
CA GLU A 72 -1.13 25.40 20.91
C GLU A 72 -0.75 26.71 20.20
N GLU A 73 0.29 27.40 20.71
CA GLU A 73 0.85 28.59 20.09
C GLU A 73 1.38 28.29 18.67
N ALA A 74 2.14 27.21 18.49
CA ALA A 74 2.66 26.80 17.19
C ALA A 74 1.54 26.49 16.18
N VAL A 75 0.51 25.75 16.61
CA VAL A 75 -0.68 25.48 15.78
C VAL A 75 -1.37 26.79 15.39
N ALA A 76 -1.61 27.69 16.33
CA ALA A 76 -2.28 28.96 16.05
C ALA A 76 -1.47 29.83 15.07
N GLN A 77 -0.16 29.93 15.28
CA GLN A 77 0.71 30.75 14.44
C GLN A 77 0.81 30.21 13.01
N SER A 78 0.97 28.89 12.85
CA SER A 78 1.08 28.22 11.54
C SER A 78 -0.12 28.42 10.60
N ARG A 79 -1.31 28.74 11.15
CA ARG A 79 -2.54 28.97 10.36
C ARG A 79 -2.56 30.32 9.63
N THR A 80 -1.73 31.26 10.06
CA THR A 80 -1.76 32.64 9.55
C THR A 80 -0.66 32.96 8.53
N ALA A 81 -0.01 31.92 7.97
CA ALA A 81 1.17 32.03 7.11
C ALA A 81 2.19 33.03 7.70
N PRO A 82 2.73 32.72 8.90
CA PRO A 82 3.57 33.66 9.63
C PRO A 82 4.82 33.98 8.80
N LEU A 83 5.29 35.22 8.92
CA LEU A 83 6.52 35.69 8.27
C LEU A 83 7.67 34.69 8.47
N GLY A 84 8.17 34.11 7.38
CA GLY A 84 9.35 33.23 7.38
C GLY A 84 9.08 31.76 7.06
N LEU A 85 7.85 31.26 7.25
CA LEU A 85 7.50 29.87 6.90
C LEU A 85 6.76 29.80 5.56
N ASP A 86 7.09 28.80 4.74
CA ASP A 86 6.27 28.42 3.59
C ASP A 86 5.08 27.52 3.99
N GLU A 87 4.19 27.23 3.04
CA GLU A 87 2.99 26.41 3.27
C GLU A 87 3.33 25.00 3.76
N ARG A 88 4.39 24.40 3.21
CA ARG A 88 4.86 23.05 3.55
C ARG A 88 5.42 23.01 4.97
N GLN A 89 6.20 24.01 5.35
CA GLN A 89 6.71 24.18 6.71
C GLN A 89 5.57 24.45 7.70
N CYS A 90 4.54 25.20 7.32
CA CYS A 90 3.35 25.37 8.15
C CYS A 90 2.58 24.06 8.35
N LEU A 91 2.49 23.21 7.31
CA LEU A 91 1.90 21.87 7.42
C LEU A 91 2.70 20.98 8.35
N GLN A 92 4.03 20.94 8.19
CA GLN A 92 4.90 20.17 9.07
C GLN A 92 4.78 20.63 10.53
N LEU A 93 4.73 21.95 10.76
CA LEU A 93 4.60 22.51 12.11
C LEU A 93 3.31 22.03 12.77
N ARG A 94 2.19 22.02 12.05
CA ARG A 94 0.91 21.50 12.57
C ARG A 94 0.93 20.00 12.78
N SER A 95 1.53 19.24 11.86
CA SER A 95 1.70 17.79 11.99
C SER A 95 2.48 17.44 13.25
N SER A 96 3.68 18.02 13.39
CA SER A 96 4.57 17.76 14.53
C SER A 96 3.95 18.21 15.85
N ALA A 97 3.27 19.36 15.87
CA ALA A 97 2.57 19.84 17.06
C ALA A 97 1.38 18.95 17.43
N GLY A 98 0.59 18.49 16.44
CA GLY A 98 -0.52 17.57 16.63
C GLY A 98 -0.09 16.22 17.20
N THR A 99 0.97 15.63 16.65
CA THR A 99 1.59 14.40 17.17
C THR A 99 2.07 14.58 18.61
N CYS A 100 2.76 15.69 18.92
CA CYS A 100 3.20 15.97 20.30
C CYS A 100 2.03 16.20 21.26
N LEU A 101 0.96 16.90 20.85
CA LEU A 101 -0.24 17.09 21.66
C LEU A 101 -0.93 15.76 21.97
N LEU A 102 -1.06 14.90 20.97
CA LEU A 102 -1.65 13.57 21.14
C LEU A 102 -0.81 12.72 22.09
N HIS A 103 0.50 12.67 21.88
CA HIS A 103 1.41 11.92 22.74
C HIS A 103 1.40 12.44 24.19
N LEU A 104 1.27 13.75 24.38
CA LEU A 104 1.09 14.35 25.71
C LEU A 104 -0.24 13.93 26.36
N ALA A 105 -1.32 13.85 25.57
CA ALA A 105 -2.63 13.38 26.03
C ALA A 105 -2.62 11.91 26.46
N GLU A 106 -1.89 11.05 25.74
CA GLU A 106 -1.75 9.61 26.04
C GLU A 106 -0.82 9.34 27.23
N THR A 107 0.20 10.17 27.42
CA THR A 107 1.21 9.96 28.46
C THR A 107 0.60 10.13 29.85
N PRO A 108 0.65 9.11 30.75
CA PRO A 108 0.13 9.22 32.11
C PRO A 108 0.66 10.45 32.86
N PRO A 109 -0.17 11.15 33.67
CA PRO A 109 -1.55 10.81 34.06
C PRO A 109 -2.63 11.08 33.00
N GLY A 110 -2.25 11.44 31.78
CA GLY A 110 -3.14 11.90 30.71
C GLY A 110 -3.34 13.41 30.75
N ASP A 111 -3.76 13.99 29.62
CA ASP A 111 -4.00 15.43 29.48
C ASP A 111 -5.20 15.69 28.55
N ASP A 112 -6.40 15.75 29.15
CA ASP A 112 -7.64 16.00 28.40
C ASP A 112 -7.65 17.38 27.71
N ALA A 113 -6.89 18.36 28.22
CA ALA A 113 -6.77 19.65 27.54
C ALA A 113 -5.93 19.51 26.26
N ALA A 114 -4.84 18.73 26.29
CA ALA A 114 -4.09 18.40 25.09
C ALA A 114 -4.95 17.61 24.08
N ALA A 115 -5.74 16.63 24.54
CA ALA A 115 -6.68 15.89 23.69
C ALA A 115 -7.73 16.81 23.04
N ALA A 116 -8.27 17.77 23.79
CA ALA A 116 -9.22 18.76 23.26
C ALA A 116 -8.56 19.68 22.20
N SER A 117 -7.28 20.01 22.36
CA SER A 117 -6.50 20.76 21.38
C SER A 117 -6.24 19.95 20.11
N VAL A 118 -5.99 18.63 20.20
CA VAL A 118 -5.94 17.73 19.03
C VAL A 118 -7.28 17.71 18.30
N ALA A 119 -8.40 17.54 19.02
CA ALA A 119 -9.73 17.56 18.43
C ALA A 119 -10.01 18.88 17.68
N SER A 120 -9.66 20.01 18.29
CA SER A 120 -9.82 21.35 17.69
C SER A 120 -8.89 21.57 16.49
N LEU A 121 -7.72 20.94 16.47
CA LEU A 121 -6.83 20.93 15.31
C LEU A 121 -7.48 20.16 14.16
N ILE A 122 -7.96 18.94 14.40
CA ILE A 122 -8.62 18.11 13.38
C ILE A 122 -9.83 18.82 12.76
N GLU A 123 -10.70 19.40 13.59
CA GLU A 123 -11.93 20.07 13.14
C GLU A 123 -11.67 21.26 12.20
N ALA A 124 -10.53 21.94 12.38
CA ALA A 124 -10.17 23.12 11.61
C ALA A 124 -9.04 22.87 10.59
N GLU A 125 -8.54 21.64 10.45
CA GLU A 125 -7.53 21.31 9.46
C GLU A 125 -8.14 21.24 8.06
N LEU A 126 -7.52 21.92 7.11
CA LEU A 126 -7.97 22.01 5.73
C LEU A 126 -7.22 21.05 4.81
N ASN A 127 -6.01 20.65 5.19
CA ASN A 127 -5.27 19.63 4.45
C ASN A 127 -5.86 18.25 4.74
N PRO A 128 -6.43 17.55 3.74
CA PRO A 128 -7.15 16.29 3.96
C PRO A 128 -6.24 15.19 4.51
N MET A 129 -4.98 15.13 4.07
CA MET A 129 -4.01 14.14 4.53
C MET A 129 -3.68 14.31 6.01
N LEU A 130 -3.37 15.55 6.44
CA LEU A 130 -3.08 15.82 7.85
C LEU A 130 -4.32 15.59 8.73
N ARG A 131 -5.51 16.00 8.25
CA ARG A 131 -6.77 15.77 8.97
C ARG A 131 -7.06 14.28 9.15
N GLU A 132 -6.91 13.48 8.08
CA GLU A 132 -7.11 12.03 8.10
C GLU A 132 -6.11 11.35 9.05
N GLY A 133 -4.82 11.67 8.93
CA GLY A 133 -3.76 11.13 9.79
C GLY A 133 -3.99 11.43 11.27
N LEU A 134 -4.23 12.69 11.64
CA LEU A 134 -4.48 13.06 13.04
C LEU A 134 -5.75 12.42 13.60
N ALA A 135 -6.83 12.33 12.83
CA ALA A 135 -8.06 11.71 13.29
C ALA A 135 -7.92 10.19 13.47
N ALA A 136 -7.16 9.53 12.60
CA ALA A 136 -6.86 8.10 12.73
C ALA A 136 -6.05 7.82 14.00
N GLU A 137 -4.99 8.60 14.23
CA GLU A 137 -4.12 8.47 15.40
C GLU A 137 -4.86 8.82 16.69
N PHE A 138 -5.68 9.87 16.70
CA PHE A 138 -6.51 10.23 17.84
C PHE A 138 -7.52 9.13 18.21
N ASN A 139 -8.09 8.46 17.21
CA ASN A 139 -8.97 7.32 17.44
C ASN A 139 -8.21 6.06 17.90
N ARG A 140 -6.98 5.84 17.42
CA ARG A 140 -6.10 4.76 17.91
C ARG A 140 -5.76 4.97 19.39
N ALA A 141 -5.55 6.21 19.80
CA ALA A 141 -5.27 6.62 21.17
C ALA A 141 -6.44 6.39 22.15
N ALA A 142 -7.65 6.07 21.67
CA ALA A 142 -8.88 6.11 22.47
C ALA A 142 -8.83 5.32 23.79
N SER A 143 -8.07 4.22 23.87
CA SER A 143 -7.90 3.45 25.12
C SER A 143 -7.09 4.16 26.20
N HIS A 144 -6.35 5.21 25.85
CA HIS A 144 -5.53 6.03 26.74
C HIS A 144 -6.20 7.36 27.13
N LEU A 145 -7.33 7.67 26.50
CA LEU A 145 -8.06 8.92 26.71
C LEU A 145 -9.19 8.76 27.73
N SER A 146 -9.71 9.88 28.24
CA SER A 146 -10.97 9.88 28.97
C SER A 146 -12.13 9.41 28.08
N ALA A 147 -13.20 8.88 28.68
CA ALA A 147 -14.34 8.37 27.92
C ALA A 147 -14.99 9.44 27.01
N GLU A 148 -14.95 10.70 27.42
CA GLU A 148 -15.43 11.83 26.61
C GLU A 148 -14.54 12.06 25.38
N MET A 149 -13.22 12.10 25.57
CA MET A 149 -12.26 12.29 24.48
C MET A 149 -12.22 11.08 23.54
N ALA A 150 -12.33 9.86 24.06
CA ALA A 150 -12.45 8.65 23.25
C ALA A 150 -13.70 8.68 22.36
N ALA A 151 -14.84 9.13 22.89
CA ALA A 151 -16.06 9.30 22.10
C ALA A 151 -15.91 10.40 21.03
N ARG A 152 -15.22 11.50 21.35
CA ARG A 152 -14.93 12.57 20.38
C ARG A 152 -13.96 12.12 19.29
N ALA A 153 -12.92 11.36 19.63
CA ALA A 153 -11.99 10.78 18.67
C ALA A 153 -12.71 9.86 17.68
N ALA A 154 -13.59 8.98 18.17
CA ALA A 154 -14.41 8.13 17.31
C ALA A 154 -15.34 8.92 16.38
N ALA A 155 -15.93 10.01 16.87
CA ALA A 155 -16.78 10.89 16.06
C ALA A 155 -15.99 11.61 14.96
N LEU A 156 -14.82 12.18 15.28
CA LEU A 156 -13.96 12.85 14.30
C LEU A 156 -13.40 11.88 13.27
N PHE A 157 -13.01 10.68 13.70
CA PHE A 157 -12.58 9.64 12.77
C PHE A 157 -13.69 9.24 11.80
N ALA A 158 -14.94 9.14 12.27
CA ALA A 158 -16.11 8.90 11.44
C ALA A 158 -16.40 10.03 10.43
N GLU A 159 -15.88 11.24 10.61
CA GLU A 159 -16.01 12.33 9.64
C GLU A 159 -15.02 12.21 8.48
N VAL A 160 -13.82 11.69 8.73
CA VAL A 160 -12.77 11.54 7.71
C VAL A 160 -12.78 10.17 7.05
N ALA A 161 -13.19 9.13 7.79
CA ALA A 161 -13.41 7.81 7.26
C ALA A 161 -14.81 7.77 6.62
N PRO A 162 -14.91 7.51 5.31
CA PRO A 162 -16.21 7.47 4.66
C PRO A 162 -17.06 6.32 5.24
N LEU A 163 -18.09 6.65 6.01
CA LEU A 163 -19.04 5.66 6.53
C LEU A 163 -20.05 5.20 5.47
N SER A 164 -20.28 6.00 4.44
CA SER A 164 -21.18 5.70 3.33
C SER A 164 -20.59 6.14 1.99
N PRO A 165 -21.08 5.59 0.87
CA PRO A 165 -20.87 6.20 -0.44
C PRO A 165 -21.31 7.68 -0.42
N PRO A 166 -20.74 8.56 -1.26
CA PRO A 166 -20.95 10.01 -1.17
C PRO A 166 -22.32 10.43 -1.74
N TYR A 167 -23.40 9.95 -1.12
CA TYR A 167 -24.78 10.13 -1.55
C TYR A 167 -25.19 11.59 -1.69
N ALA A 168 -24.75 12.45 -0.76
CA ALA A 168 -25.04 13.88 -0.82
C ALA A 168 -24.48 14.52 -2.09
N ALA A 169 -23.25 14.17 -2.46
CA ALA A 169 -22.61 14.69 -3.68
C ALA A 169 -23.21 14.08 -4.95
N TRP A 170 -23.65 12.81 -4.90
CA TRP A 170 -24.20 12.11 -6.06
C TRP A 170 -25.67 12.46 -6.35
N PHE A 171 -26.49 12.71 -5.32
CA PHE A 171 -27.95 12.75 -5.45
C PHE A 171 -28.60 13.99 -4.82
N GLY A 172 -27.81 14.95 -4.30
CA GLY A 172 -28.32 16.12 -3.59
C GLY A 172 -29.17 17.09 -4.44
N ASP A 173 -28.91 17.17 -5.76
CA ASP A 173 -29.46 18.23 -6.64
C ASP A 173 -30.47 17.74 -7.70
N GLY A 174 -30.93 16.48 -7.66
CA GLY A 174 -31.88 15.95 -8.65
C GLY A 174 -31.48 14.60 -9.24
N PRO A 175 -31.99 14.26 -10.45
CA PRO A 175 -32.51 12.92 -10.78
C PRO A 175 -31.65 11.74 -10.33
N VAL A 176 -32.34 10.76 -9.75
CA VAL A 176 -31.85 9.59 -9.01
C VAL A 176 -31.33 8.48 -9.95
N GLU A 177 -30.46 8.78 -10.91
CA GLU A 177 -29.79 7.76 -11.73
C GLU A 177 -28.36 7.55 -11.22
N LEU A 178 -28.01 6.30 -10.90
CA LEU A 178 -26.63 5.92 -10.63
C LEU A 178 -25.95 5.54 -11.95
N ARG A 179 -24.80 6.15 -12.23
CA ARG A 179 -24.00 5.92 -13.44
C ARG A 179 -22.65 5.31 -13.13
N VAL A 180 -22.35 4.22 -13.82
CA VAL A 180 -21.14 3.42 -13.65
C VAL A 180 -20.42 3.34 -15.00
N ALA A 181 -19.15 3.69 -15.05
CA ALA A 181 -18.27 3.33 -16.15
C ALA A 181 -17.49 2.08 -15.75
N TRP A 182 -17.78 0.93 -16.35
CA TRP A 182 -17.17 -0.35 -15.99
C TRP A 182 -16.33 -0.91 -17.14
N PHE A 183 -15.10 -1.28 -16.85
CA PHE A 183 -14.13 -1.76 -17.81
C PHE A 183 -13.75 -3.22 -17.52
N PRO A 184 -14.44 -4.21 -18.11
CA PRO A 184 -13.96 -5.59 -18.06
C PRO A 184 -12.64 -5.75 -18.84
N GLY A 185 -11.86 -6.76 -18.47
CA GLY A 185 -10.66 -7.20 -19.17
C GLY A 185 -10.93 -7.63 -20.62
N ARG A 186 -9.87 -8.05 -21.30
CA ARG A 186 -9.90 -8.27 -22.76
C ARG A 186 -10.89 -9.36 -23.16
N GLY A 187 -11.54 -9.16 -24.32
CA GLY A 187 -12.53 -10.08 -24.88
C GLY A 187 -11.95 -11.45 -25.27
N SER A 188 -10.66 -11.52 -25.59
CA SER A 188 -9.96 -12.77 -25.93
C SER A 188 -9.92 -13.79 -24.78
N GLU A 189 -10.03 -13.33 -23.54
CA GLU A 189 -10.06 -14.16 -22.33
C GLU A 189 -11.48 -14.42 -21.84
N GLY A 190 -12.48 -13.85 -22.52
CA GLY A 190 -13.90 -14.02 -22.22
C GLY A 190 -14.46 -13.05 -21.18
N PHE A 191 -13.68 -12.07 -20.71
CA PHE A 191 -14.12 -11.08 -19.73
C PHE A 191 -15.23 -10.19 -20.28
N TYR A 192 -14.97 -9.38 -21.31
CA TYR A 192 -15.98 -8.45 -21.86
C TYR A 192 -17.30 -9.15 -22.27
N ARG A 193 -17.20 -10.21 -23.08
CA ARG A 193 -18.39 -10.95 -23.54
C ARG A 193 -19.16 -11.59 -22.38
N GLY A 194 -18.45 -12.18 -21.41
CA GLY A 194 -19.08 -12.76 -20.23
C GLY A 194 -19.70 -11.72 -19.30
N ALA A 195 -19.04 -10.58 -19.10
CA ALA A 195 -19.56 -9.45 -18.33
C ALA A 195 -20.90 -8.93 -18.89
N VAL A 196 -20.99 -8.76 -20.21
CA VAL A 196 -22.25 -8.39 -20.89
C VAL A 196 -23.35 -9.45 -20.66
N GLU A 197 -23.02 -10.73 -20.76
CA GLU A 197 -23.99 -11.80 -20.51
C GLU A 197 -24.44 -11.86 -19.04
N LEU A 198 -23.53 -11.65 -18.10
CA LEU A 198 -23.84 -11.57 -16.67
C LEU A 198 -24.75 -10.38 -16.36
N LEU A 199 -24.52 -9.20 -16.97
CA LEU A 199 -25.42 -8.05 -16.84
C LEU A 199 -26.84 -8.36 -17.31
N ARG A 200 -26.97 -8.98 -18.49
CA ARG A 200 -28.28 -9.40 -19.01
C ARG A 200 -28.98 -10.40 -18.08
N LYS A 201 -28.24 -11.39 -17.56
CA LYS A 201 -28.75 -12.35 -16.56
C LYS A 201 -29.16 -11.66 -15.26
N ALA A 202 -28.46 -10.60 -14.88
CA ALA A 202 -28.80 -9.74 -13.75
C ALA A 202 -29.95 -8.76 -14.06
N GLY A 203 -30.61 -8.87 -15.21
CA GLY A 203 -31.80 -8.08 -15.55
C GLY A 203 -31.51 -6.67 -16.07
N PHE A 204 -30.26 -6.38 -16.47
CA PHE A 204 -29.96 -5.16 -17.22
C PHE A 204 -30.30 -5.34 -18.70
N ALA A 205 -30.93 -4.33 -19.28
CA ALA A 205 -31.25 -4.29 -20.71
C ALA A 205 -30.30 -3.31 -21.42
N PRO A 206 -29.86 -3.61 -22.66
CA PRO A 206 -29.07 -2.65 -23.43
C PRO A 206 -29.90 -1.40 -23.76
N ASP A 207 -29.27 -0.24 -23.68
CA ASP A 207 -29.86 1.06 -24.05
C ASP A 207 -29.07 1.66 -25.22
N GLY A 208 -29.54 1.39 -26.45
CA GLY A 208 -28.90 1.82 -27.68
C GLY A 208 -28.19 0.69 -28.45
N GLU A 209 -27.25 1.07 -29.31
CA GLU A 209 -26.53 0.16 -30.20
C GLU A 209 -25.34 -0.50 -29.48
N GLU A 210 -25.26 -1.83 -29.52
CA GLU A 210 -24.14 -2.57 -28.95
C GLU A 210 -23.01 -2.69 -29.98
N ARG A 211 -21.77 -2.36 -29.57
CA ARG A 211 -20.57 -2.58 -30.37
C ARG A 211 -19.64 -3.52 -29.63
N GLU A 212 -19.11 -4.53 -30.32
CA GLU A 212 -18.16 -5.46 -29.70
C GLU A 212 -16.90 -4.71 -29.24
N GLY A 213 -16.54 -4.88 -27.96
CA GLY A 213 -15.43 -4.19 -27.28
C GLY A 213 -15.62 -2.68 -27.07
N GLY A 214 -16.58 -2.07 -27.75
CA GLY A 214 -16.90 -0.64 -27.65
C GLY A 214 -17.73 -0.29 -26.42
N PRO A 215 -17.88 1.00 -26.09
CA PRO A 215 -18.79 1.43 -25.04
C PRO A 215 -20.23 1.08 -25.39
N ALA A 216 -20.94 0.43 -24.46
CA ALA A 216 -22.37 0.12 -24.55
C ALA A 216 -23.05 0.32 -23.19
N ASP A 217 -24.24 0.90 -23.19
CA ASP A 217 -25.01 1.18 -21.97
C ASP A 217 -25.96 0.04 -21.66
N TYR A 218 -26.02 -0.32 -20.38
CA TYR A 218 -26.95 -1.29 -19.82
C TYR A 218 -27.69 -0.67 -18.64
N VAL A 219 -29.02 -0.74 -18.65
CA VAL A 219 -29.87 -0.09 -17.65
C VAL A 219 -30.73 -1.11 -16.91
N ARG A 220 -30.81 -0.98 -15.60
CA ARG A 220 -31.75 -1.68 -14.73
C ARG A 220 -32.26 -0.72 -13.67
N THR A 221 -33.56 -0.77 -13.37
CA THR A 221 -34.14 -0.03 -12.24
C THR A 221 -34.15 -0.90 -10.99
N TYR A 222 -33.62 -0.38 -9.90
CA TYR A 222 -33.72 -0.97 -8.56
C TYR A 222 -34.87 -0.32 -7.79
N GLU A 223 -35.54 -1.08 -6.93
CA GLU A 223 -36.39 -0.51 -5.88
C GLU A 223 -35.47 0.07 -4.80
N GLY A 224 -35.19 1.38 -4.88
CA GLY A 224 -34.31 2.08 -3.96
C GLY A 224 -35.03 2.54 -2.69
N ALA A 225 -34.27 3.02 -1.71
CA ALA A 225 -34.82 3.49 -0.43
C ALA A 225 -35.73 4.73 -0.58
N GLU A 226 -35.49 5.55 -1.60
CA GLU A 226 -36.24 6.78 -1.91
C GLU A 226 -37.18 6.61 -3.11
N GLY A 227 -37.39 5.37 -3.58
CA GLY A 227 -38.17 5.02 -4.75
C GLY A 227 -37.34 4.38 -5.87
N PRO A 228 -37.92 4.17 -7.07
CA PRO A 228 -37.23 3.54 -8.19
C PRO A 228 -35.97 4.32 -8.59
N MET A 229 -34.83 3.63 -8.63
CA MET A 229 -33.53 4.20 -8.97
C MET A 229 -32.96 3.50 -10.22
N PRO A 230 -32.92 4.17 -11.39
CA PRO A 230 -32.21 3.67 -12.55
C PRO A 230 -30.71 3.54 -12.25
N VAL A 231 -30.13 2.40 -12.60
CA VAL A 231 -28.69 2.16 -12.61
C VAL A 231 -28.27 1.92 -14.05
N ARG A 232 -27.39 2.80 -14.55
CA ARG A 232 -26.81 2.74 -15.88
C ARG A 232 -25.34 2.33 -15.78
N ILE A 233 -24.98 1.26 -16.46
CA ILE A 233 -23.61 0.77 -16.56
C ILE A 233 -23.16 0.91 -18.01
N THR A 234 -22.23 1.83 -18.26
CA THR A 234 -21.50 1.90 -19.52
C THR A 234 -20.36 0.90 -19.45
N VAL A 235 -20.46 -0.17 -20.22
CA VAL A 235 -19.44 -1.22 -20.29
C VAL A 235 -18.54 -0.97 -21.49
N LYS A 236 -17.23 -1.06 -21.30
CA LYS A 236 -16.25 -0.95 -22.38
C LYS A 236 -15.08 -1.89 -22.13
N GLU A 237 -14.53 -2.52 -23.16
CA GLU A 237 -13.30 -3.31 -22.99
C GLU A 237 -12.13 -2.43 -22.54
N TYR A 238 -11.36 -2.91 -21.58
CA TYR A 238 -10.20 -2.20 -21.06
C TYR A 238 -9.15 -1.92 -22.14
N ALA A 239 -8.75 -0.66 -22.27
CA ALA A 239 -7.76 -0.18 -23.22
C ALA A 239 -6.80 0.84 -22.59
N TYR A 240 -6.32 0.57 -21.36
CA TYR A 240 -5.46 1.47 -20.55
C TYR A 240 -6.08 2.85 -20.26
N ASP A 241 -7.40 2.98 -20.40
CA ASP A 241 -8.10 4.25 -20.25
C ASP A 241 -9.24 4.23 -19.23
N LEU A 242 -9.10 3.31 -18.26
CA LEU A 242 -10.00 3.12 -17.12
C LEU A 242 -10.38 4.44 -16.43
N PHE A 243 -9.42 5.34 -16.21
CA PHE A 243 -9.65 6.55 -15.44
C PHE A 243 -10.12 7.76 -16.27
N LYS A 244 -10.27 7.65 -17.60
CA LYS A 244 -10.83 8.76 -18.40
C LYS A 244 -12.17 9.29 -17.87
N PRO A 245 -13.13 8.44 -17.42
CA PRO A 245 -14.40 8.91 -16.86
C PRO A 245 -14.29 9.63 -15.51
N MET A 246 -13.10 9.67 -14.88
CA MET A 246 -12.90 10.44 -13.65
C MET A 246 -13.19 11.94 -13.87
N ALA A 247 -13.03 12.47 -15.09
CA ALA A 247 -13.36 13.87 -15.39
C ALA A 247 -14.86 14.13 -15.65
N ASP A 248 -15.68 13.08 -15.77
CA ASP A 248 -17.11 13.20 -16.07
C ASP A 248 -17.92 13.35 -14.78
N LYS A 249 -18.53 14.52 -14.57
CA LYS A 249 -19.36 14.82 -13.38
C LYS A 249 -20.58 13.92 -13.27
N SER A 250 -21.06 13.36 -14.37
CA SER A 250 -22.22 12.46 -14.37
C SER A 250 -21.87 11.03 -13.95
N VAL A 251 -20.59 10.63 -14.01
CA VAL A 251 -20.16 9.29 -13.61
C VAL A 251 -19.91 9.25 -12.11
N HIS A 252 -20.56 8.31 -11.42
CA HIS A 252 -20.46 8.17 -9.97
C HIS A 252 -19.43 7.09 -9.58
N ILE A 253 -19.40 5.99 -10.35
CA ILE A 253 -18.52 4.85 -10.12
C ILE A 253 -17.65 4.62 -11.36
N VAL A 254 -16.34 4.45 -11.16
CA VAL A 254 -15.39 4.01 -12.19
C VAL A 254 -14.86 2.64 -11.79
N GLY A 255 -15.09 1.64 -12.62
CA GLY A 255 -14.92 0.23 -12.31
C GLY A 255 -13.93 -0.49 -13.23
N TYR A 256 -13.07 -1.37 -12.71
CA TYR A 256 -12.24 -2.30 -13.50
C TYR A 256 -12.40 -3.74 -13.00
N ASP A 257 -12.46 -4.71 -13.91
CA ASP A 257 -12.47 -6.14 -13.59
C ASP A 257 -11.54 -6.87 -14.56
N GLY A 258 -10.43 -7.44 -14.08
CA GLY A 258 -9.46 -8.11 -14.94
C GLY A 258 -8.15 -8.48 -14.25
N HIS A 259 -7.11 -8.68 -15.06
CA HIS A 259 -5.77 -8.99 -14.56
C HIS A 259 -5.12 -7.77 -13.90
N SER A 260 -4.50 -7.95 -12.73
CA SER A 260 -3.71 -6.87 -12.11
C SER A 260 -2.43 -6.59 -12.88
N ASP A 261 -1.81 -7.63 -13.45
CA ASP A 261 -0.42 -7.62 -13.93
C ASP A 261 0.52 -6.99 -12.88
N ILE A 262 0.44 -7.45 -11.63
CA ILE A 262 1.19 -6.87 -10.49
C ILE A 262 0.99 -5.35 -10.37
N GLY A 263 -0.25 -4.89 -10.58
CA GLY A 263 -0.61 -3.47 -10.49
C GLY A 263 -0.28 -2.65 -11.74
N ARG A 264 0.44 -3.21 -12.74
CA ARG A 264 0.81 -2.53 -13.99
C ARG A 264 -0.38 -1.91 -14.72
N ASN A 265 -1.51 -2.62 -14.80
CA ASN A 265 -2.70 -2.10 -15.49
C ASN A 265 -3.28 -0.85 -14.81
N ILE A 266 -3.21 -0.76 -13.48
CA ILE A 266 -3.63 0.44 -12.76
C ILE A 266 -2.58 1.55 -12.92
N ARG A 267 -1.28 1.23 -12.76
CA ARG A 267 -0.17 2.17 -12.94
C ARG A 267 -0.24 2.86 -14.32
N HIS A 268 -0.32 2.10 -15.41
CA HIS A 268 -0.42 2.66 -16.77
C HIS A 268 -1.69 3.49 -16.97
N ALA A 269 -2.82 3.05 -16.42
CA ALA A 269 -4.05 3.82 -16.54
C ALA A 269 -3.96 5.17 -15.81
N LEU A 270 -3.14 5.28 -14.75
CA LEU A 270 -2.93 6.52 -13.98
C LEU A 270 -2.04 7.54 -14.69
N GLU A 271 -1.07 7.12 -15.51
CA GLU A 271 -0.08 8.00 -16.16
C GLU A 271 -0.70 9.17 -16.93
N ASN A 272 -1.84 8.94 -17.57
CA ASN A 272 -2.55 9.94 -18.37
C ASN A 272 -3.97 10.21 -17.85
N ALA A 273 -4.20 9.91 -16.57
CA ALA A 273 -5.52 10.02 -15.98
C ALA A 273 -5.86 11.49 -15.68
N PRO A 274 -7.08 11.96 -16.01
CA PRO A 274 -7.50 13.32 -15.71
C PRO A 274 -7.81 13.49 -14.22
N ASP A 275 -7.96 14.73 -13.78
CA ASP A 275 -8.45 15.03 -12.43
C ASP A 275 -9.88 14.55 -12.25
N ALA A 276 -10.22 14.18 -11.01
CA ALA A 276 -11.57 13.78 -10.66
C ALA A 276 -12.51 14.99 -10.63
N SER A 277 -13.68 14.86 -11.26
CA SER A 277 -14.73 15.85 -11.20
C SER A 277 -15.70 15.56 -10.04
N GLY A 278 -15.26 15.88 -8.82
CA GLY A 278 -16.00 15.62 -7.57
C GLY A 278 -15.80 14.22 -6.98
N PRO A 279 -16.42 13.91 -5.83
CA PRO A 279 -16.28 12.62 -5.15
C PRO A 279 -16.79 11.45 -5.99
N LYS A 280 -15.99 10.39 -6.10
CA LYS A 280 -16.33 9.17 -6.85
C LYS A 280 -16.02 7.93 -6.03
N LEU A 281 -16.61 6.81 -6.45
CA LEU A 281 -16.19 5.49 -6.03
C LEU A 281 -15.36 4.85 -7.15
N ILE A 282 -14.13 4.51 -6.83
CA ILE A 282 -13.29 3.71 -7.71
C ILE A 282 -13.42 2.26 -7.24
N PHE A 283 -13.93 1.40 -8.13
CA PHE A 283 -14.04 -0.03 -7.90
C PHE A 283 -13.02 -0.76 -8.77
N TYR A 284 -12.20 -1.63 -8.22
CA TYR A 284 -11.44 -2.54 -9.05
C TYR A 284 -11.22 -3.89 -8.38
N GLY A 285 -11.75 -4.93 -9.01
CA GLY A 285 -11.58 -6.32 -8.59
C GLY A 285 -10.49 -6.98 -9.41
N LEU A 286 -9.38 -7.33 -8.76
CA LEU A 286 -8.18 -7.84 -9.43
C LEU A 286 -7.59 -9.04 -8.70
N CYS A 287 -6.64 -9.69 -9.38
CA CYS A 287 -5.70 -10.65 -8.80
C CYS A 287 -4.99 -10.10 -7.54
N ALA A 288 -4.57 -8.84 -7.56
CA ALA A 288 -3.98 -8.15 -6.41
C ALA A 288 -4.37 -6.66 -6.47
N GLY A 289 -5.55 -6.33 -5.95
CA GLY A 289 -6.08 -4.98 -6.01
C GLY A 289 -5.38 -4.03 -5.03
N LYS A 290 -5.22 -4.46 -3.78
CA LYS A 290 -4.66 -3.62 -2.71
C LYS A 290 -3.33 -2.95 -3.05
N ASP A 291 -2.49 -3.59 -3.87
CA ASP A 291 -1.17 -3.07 -4.25
C ASP A 291 -1.22 -1.74 -5.00
N ALA A 292 -2.32 -1.46 -5.71
CA ALA A 292 -2.47 -0.19 -6.42
C ALA A 292 -3.16 0.90 -5.57
N LEU A 293 -3.58 0.56 -4.34
CA LEU A 293 -4.42 1.44 -3.52
C LEU A 293 -3.73 2.77 -3.21
N PHE A 294 -2.44 2.75 -2.84
CA PHE A 294 -1.68 3.96 -2.55
C PHE A 294 -1.59 4.89 -3.76
N ARG A 295 -1.31 4.37 -4.97
CA ARG A 295 -1.24 5.19 -6.20
C ARG A 295 -2.59 5.80 -6.57
N VAL A 296 -3.66 5.00 -6.47
CA VAL A 296 -5.02 5.48 -6.74
C VAL A 296 -5.42 6.57 -5.75
N ARG A 297 -5.12 6.39 -4.46
CA ARG A 297 -5.38 7.39 -3.42
C ARG A 297 -4.54 8.65 -3.62
N ALA A 298 -3.27 8.53 -3.94
CA ALA A 298 -2.40 9.66 -4.26
C ALA A 298 -2.92 10.47 -5.46
N ARG A 299 -3.45 9.82 -6.50
CA ARG A 299 -4.03 10.50 -7.67
C ARG A 299 -5.42 11.10 -7.39
N TYR A 300 -6.22 10.42 -6.56
CA TYR A 300 -7.62 10.72 -6.29
C TYR A 300 -7.95 10.73 -4.79
N PRO A 301 -7.44 11.71 -4.02
CA PRO A 301 -7.57 11.75 -2.56
C PRO A 301 -9.02 11.92 -2.07
N GLU A 302 -9.89 12.51 -2.90
CA GLU A 302 -11.32 12.68 -2.57
C GLU A 302 -12.19 11.48 -3.02
N SER A 303 -11.59 10.49 -3.70
CA SER A 303 -12.31 9.30 -4.14
C SER A 303 -12.25 8.20 -3.09
N GLN A 304 -13.40 7.56 -2.90
CA GLN A 304 -13.48 6.31 -2.15
C GLN A 304 -13.01 5.17 -3.04
N VAL A 305 -12.35 4.17 -2.45
CA VAL A 305 -11.80 3.04 -3.21
C VAL A 305 -12.27 1.73 -2.58
N LEU A 306 -12.90 0.87 -3.38
CA LEU A 306 -13.20 -0.52 -3.05
C LEU A 306 -12.40 -1.42 -3.99
N THR A 307 -11.57 -2.30 -3.42
CA THR A 307 -10.72 -3.18 -4.20
C THR A 307 -10.61 -4.56 -3.59
N SER A 308 -10.07 -5.52 -4.34
CA SER A 308 -9.73 -6.83 -3.81
C SER A 308 -8.46 -6.79 -2.94
N PHE A 309 -8.47 -7.58 -1.87
CA PHE A 309 -7.31 -7.82 -1.02
C PHE A 309 -6.33 -8.77 -1.73
N ASN A 310 -6.82 -9.95 -2.14
CA ASN A 310 -6.07 -10.97 -2.86
C ASN A 310 -6.80 -11.35 -4.17
N SER A 311 -6.48 -12.53 -4.72
CA SER A 311 -7.08 -13.04 -5.95
C SER A 311 -8.60 -13.06 -5.88
N THR A 312 -9.23 -12.41 -6.86
CA THR A 312 -10.66 -12.57 -7.12
C THR A 312 -10.87 -13.74 -8.07
N TYR A 313 -11.91 -14.53 -7.83
CA TYR A 313 -12.16 -15.73 -8.62
C TYR A 313 -13.25 -15.54 -9.68
N PHE A 314 -13.10 -16.26 -10.79
CA PHE A 314 -14.08 -16.32 -11.86
C PHE A 314 -14.04 -17.69 -12.55
N ARG A 315 -15.12 -18.08 -13.21
CA ARG A 315 -15.19 -19.26 -14.08
C ARG A 315 -15.50 -18.83 -15.50
N THR A 316 -14.77 -19.40 -16.46
CA THR A 316 -15.07 -19.26 -17.88
C THR A 316 -15.42 -20.59 -18.52
N GLU A 317 -16.37 -20.59 -19.44
CA GLU A 317 -16.82 -21.76 -20.20
C GLU A 317 -16.80 -21.46 -21.70
N PRO A 318 -16.58 -22.45 -22.58
CA PRO A 318 -16.74 -22.28 -24.01
C PRO A 318 -18.18 -21.91 -24.34
N GLY A 319 -18.34 -20.87 -25.15
CA GLY A 319 -19.63 -20.45 -25.64
C GLY A 319 -20.11 -21.19 -26.89
N PRO A 320 -21.31 -20.85 -27.41
CA PRO A 320 -21.86 -21.49 -28.62
C PRO A 320 -21.01 -21.29 -29.88
N ASP A 321 -20.23 -20.22 -29.93
CA ASP A 321 -19.28 -19.87 -30.98
C ASP A 321 -17.86 -20.42 -30.72
N GLY A 322 -17.68 -21.23 -29.67
CA GLY A 322 -16.39 -21.79 -29.25
C GLY A 322 -15.50 -20.81 -28.47
N VAL A 323 -15.88 -19.55 -28.33
CA VAL A 323 -15.10 -18.54 -27.59
C VAL A 323 -15.41 -18.64 -26.10
N ARG A 324 -14.39 -18.64 -25.23
CA ARG A 324 -14.58 -18.67 -23.78
C ARG A 324 -15.32 -17.41 -23.31
N ARG A 325 -16.23 -17.57 -22.36
CA ARG A 325 -16.97 -16.48 -21.73
C ARG A 325 -16.97 -16.65 -20.23
N MET A 326 -16.83 -15.56 -19.49
CA MET A 326 -17.02 -15.55 -18.05
C MET A 326 -18.49 -15.85 -17.72
N VAL A 327 -18.73 -16.93 -16.98
CA VAL A 327 -20.07 -17.40 -16.59
C VAL A 327 -20.37 -17.16 -15.11
N GLU A 328 -19.34 -16.89 -14.32
CA GLU A 328 -19.41 -16.61 -12.88
C GLU A 328 -18.20 -15.75 -12.49
N SER A 329 -18.41 -14.71 -11.70
CA SER A 329 -17.35 -13.77 -11.28
C SER A 329 -17.65 -13.21 -9.90
N GLU A 330 -16.66 -13.29 -9.02
CA GLU A 330 -16.71 -12.67 -7.68
C GLU A 330 -16.83 -11.16 -7.79
N ASN A 331 -16.07 -10.54 -8.69
CA ASN A 331 -16.04 -9.10 -8.93
C ASN A 331 -17.39 -8.59 -9.42
N PHE A 332 -18.01 -9.31 -10.36
CA PHE A 332 -19.34 -9.00 -10.84
C PHE A 332 -20.35 -9.05 -9.69
N ASN A 333 -20.33 -10.11 -8.87
CA ASN A 333 -21.24 -10.26 -7.75
C ASN A 333 -21.07 -9.14 -6.71
N VAL A 334 -19.82 -8.73 -6.43
CA VAL A 334 -19.53 -7.61 -5.52
C VAL A 334 -20.03 -6.30 -6.10
N LEU A 335 -19.78 -6.04 -7.39
CA LEU A 335 -20.34 -4.86 -8.05
C LEU A 335 -21.86 -4.84 -7.91
N MET A 336 -22.56 -5.94 -8.18
CA MET A 336 -24.01 -6.01 -8.04
C MET A 336 -24.50 -5.73 -6.61
N GLU A 337 -23.78 -6.22 -5.59
CA GLU A 337 -24.12 -5.96 -4.19
C GLU A 337 -23.85 -4.50 -3.79
N VAL A 338 -22.76 -3.90 -4.29
CA VAL A 338 -22.48 -2.46 -4.12
C VAL A 338 -23.60 -1.62 -4.73
N LEU A 339 -24.03 -1.92 -5.95
CA LEU A 339 -25.11 -1.20 -6.63
C LEU A 339 -26.45 -1.33 -5.88
N ALA A 340 -26.77 -2.54 -5.41
CA ALA A 340 -27.96 -2.79 -4.60
C ALA A 340 -27.91 -2.04 -3.25
N GLY A 341 -26.74 -1.99 -2.61
CA GLY A 341 -26.53 -1.23 -1.38
C GLY A 341 -26.67 0.27 -1.57
N ILE A 342 -26.10 0.82 -2.64
CA ILE A 342 -26.23 2.23 -3.01
C ILE A 342 -27.69 2.60 -3.30
N ALA A 343 -28.40 1.74 -4.05
CA ALA A 343 -29.84 1.91 -4.29
C ALA A 343 -30.64 1.94 -2.98
N GLY A 344 -30.28 1.07 -2.04
CA GLY A 344 -30.86 1.02 -0.71
C GLY A 344 -30.33 2.06 0.28
N ARG A 345 -29.49 3.02 -0.14
CA ARG A 345 -28.85 4.04 0.73
C ARG A 345 -28.11 3.44 1.92
N LYS A 346 -27.54 2.25 1.76
CA LYS A 346 -26.81 1.55 2.83
C LYS A 346 -25.48 2.24 3.14
N ASP A 347 -25.05 2.15 4.39
CA ASP A 347 -23.67 2.50 4.75
C ASP A 347 -22.69 1.40 4.25
N TRP A 348 -21.39 1.68 4.34
CA TRP A 348 -20.37 0.73 3.93
C TRP A 348 -20.36 -0.53 4.80
N ALA A 349 -20.78 -0.45 6.06
CA ALA A 349 -20.85 -1.62 6.94
C ALA A 349 -21.89 -2.63 6.44
N ALA A 350 -23.09 -2.17 6.08
CA ALA A 350 -24.15 -3.00 5.54
C ALA A 350 -23.85 -3.46 4.10
N ILE A 351 -23.16 -2.65 3.29
CA ILE A 351 -22.65 -3.09 1.97
C ILE A 351 -21.62 -4.22 2.15
N ARG A 352 -20.65 -4.04 3.05
CA ARG A 352 -19.61 -5.03 3.37
C ARG A 352 -20.22 -6.34 3.86
N GLU A 353 -21.19 -6.27 4.77
CA GLU A 353 -21.94 -7.45 5.22
C GLU A 353 -22.64 -8.14 4.05
N GLY A 354 -23.28 -7.37 3.16
CA GLY A 354 -23.87 -7.88 1.94
C GLY A 354 -22.88 -8.62 1.04
N ILE A 355 -21.70 -8.04 0.84
CA ILE A 355 -20.63 -8.65 0.03
C ILE A 355 -20.25 -10.01 0.61
N VAL A 356 -19.97 -10.05 1.91
CA VAL A 356 -19.61 -11.29 2.61
C VAL A 356 -20.73 -12.31 2.51
N GLN A 357 -21.99 -11.92 2.74
CA GLN A 357 -23.09 -12.89 2.82
C GLN A 357 -23.59 -13.39 1.46
N ARG A 358 -23.58 -12.53 0.43
CA ARG A 358 -24.28 -12.79 -0.83
C ARG A 358 -23.39 -12.76 -2.06
N ALA A 359 -22.31 -11.97 -2.07
CA ALA A 359 -21.51 -11.79 -3.28
C ALA A 359 -20.41 -12.85 -3.43
N ILE A 360 -19.83 -13.31 -2.32
CA ILE A 360 -18.75 -14.30 -2.32
C ILE A 360 -19.34 -15.71 -2.12
N PRO A 361 -19.34 -16.59 -3.15
CA PRO A 361 -19.79 -17.97 -3.02
C PRO A 361 -19.04 -18.73 -1.93
N ARG A 362 -19.75 -19.63 -1.23
CA ARG A 362 -19.20 -20.41 -0.10
C ARG A 362 -17.90 -21.17 -0.45
N TYR A 363 -17.77 -21.65 -1.68
CA TYR A 363 -16.61 -22.42 -2.11
C TYR A 363 -15.38 -21.54 -2.41
N TRP A 364 -15.55 -20.24 -2.64
CA TRP A 364 -14.42 -19.28 -2.71
C TRP A 364 -14.03 -18.73 -1.34
N LYS A 365 -14.99 -18.56 -0.42
CA LYS A 365 -14.71 -18.12 0.97
C LYS A 365 -13.60 -18.89 1.67
N ALA A 366 -13.50 -20.19 1.43
CA ALA A 366 -12.48 -21.04 2.04
C ALA A 366 -11.05 -20.72 1.59
N HIS A 367 -10.89 -19.92 0.53
CA HIS A 367 -9.60 -19.54 -0.05
C HIS A 367 -9.21 -18.08 0.27
N HIS A 368 -10.07 -17.31 0.92
CA HIS A 368 -9.77 -15.92 1.27
C HIS A 368 -9.23 -15.79 2.70
N ALA A 369 -8.22 -14.94 2.87
CA ALA A 369 -7.49 -14.79 4.12
C ALA A 369 -8.21 -13.92 5.16
N LEU A 370 -9.08 -12.99 4.75
CA LEU A 370 -9.71 -12.07 5.68
C LEU A 370 -10.88 -12.72 6.45
N PRO A 371 -11.19 -12.23 7.67
CA PRO A 371 -12.26 -12.77 8.50
C PRO A 371 -13.60 -12.90 7.77
N GLY A 372 -14.29 -14.03 7.98
CA GLY A 372 -15.57 -14.33 7.32
C GLY A 372 -15.45 -14.78 5.86
N GLY A 373 -14.22 -15.02 5.37
CA GLY A 373 -13.96 -15.34 3.97
C GLY A 373 -14.11 -14.12 3.07
N MET A 374 -13.80 -12.93 3.59
CA MET A 374 -13.84 -11.67 2.84
C MET A 374 -12.59 -11.56 1.96
N ASN A 375 -12.73 -10.88 0.81
CA ASN A 375 -11.63 -10.65 -0.12
C ASN A 375 -11.54 -9.20 -0.61
N TYR A 376 -12.31 -8.28 -0.03
CA TYR A 376 -12.33 -6.90 -0.49
C TYR A 376 -11.94 -5.96 0.64
N VAL A 377 -11.18 -4.94 0.28
CA VAL A 377 -10.87 -3.76 1.08
C VAL A 377 -11.89 -2.69 0.71
N THR A 378 -12.80 -2.41 1.62
CA THR A 378 -13.81 -1.36 1.49
C THR A 378 -13.29 -0.05 2.08
N PRO A 379 -13.97 1.09 1.86
CA PRO A 379 -13.54 2.36 2.43
C PRO A 379 -13.51 2.41 3.97
N ILE A 380 -14.25 1.53 4.65
CA ILE A 380 -14.27 1.44 6.12
C ILE A 380 -13.21 0.50 6.72
N ASP A 381 -12.49 -0.28 5.90
CA ASP A 381 -11.43 -1.18 6.39
C ASP A 381 -10.13 -0.39 6.66
N THR A 382 -10.21 0.71 7.40
CA THR A 382 -9.15 1.71 7.58
C THR A 382 -7.85 1.14 8.14
N GLY A 383 -7.92 0.24 9.13
CA GLY A 383 -6.74 -0.45 9.65
C GLY A 383 -6.00 -1.28 8.59
N LEU A 384 -6.75 -1.98 7.73
CA LEU A 384 -6.16 -2.74 6.62
C LEU A 384 -5.57 -1.84 5.55
N ARG A 385 -6.23 -0.71 5.28
CA ARG A 385 -5.76 0.30 4.31
C ARG A 385 -4.45 0.91 4.77
N ARG A 386 -4.31 1.25 6.05
CA ARG A 386 -3.06 1.82 6.60
C ARG A 386 -1.84 0.90 6.40
N ASN A 387 -2.03 -0.43 6.33
CA ASN A 387 -0.93 -1.35 6.04
C ASN A 387 -0.41 -1.26 4.59
N VAL A 388 -1.18 -0.67 3.67
CA VAL A 388 -0.89 -0.63 2.23
C VAL A 388 -0.90 0.80 1.68
N LEU A 389 -1.04 1.81 2.55
CA LEU A 389 -0.91 3.22 2.24
C LEU A 389 0.41 3.74 2.81
N ASP A 390 0.92 4.77 2.15
CA ASP A 390 2.10 5.55 2.49
C ASP A 390 1.75 6.96 1.98
N SER A 391 0.99 7.66 2.80
CA SER A 391 0.28 8.88 2.40
C SER A 391 1.26 10.04 2.29
N ASP A 392 2.26 10.10 3.18
CA ASP A 392 3.25 11.17 3.26
C ASP A 392 4.54 10.89 2.46
N ARG A 393 4.70 9.66 1.95
CA ARG A 393 5.74 9.19 1.03
C ARG A 393 7.11 9.04 1.67
N ASP A 394 7.21 8.81 2.96
CA ASP A 394 8.50 8.51 3.59
C ASP A 394 8.91 7.02 3.40
N GLY A 395 8.05 6.22 2.77
CA GLY A 395 8.23 4.79 2.50
C GLY A 395 7.86 3.89 3.65
N GLN A 396 7.48 4.46 4.79
CA GLN A 396 6.86 3.76 5.90
C GLN A 396 5.36 3.58 5.59
N ALA A 397 4.80 2.45 5.99
CA ALA A 397 3.35 2.27 5.86
C ALA A 397 2.63 3.12 6.92
N ASP A 398 1.51 3.76 6.55
CA ASP A 398 0.66 4.59 7.43
C ASP A 398 0.30 3.90 8.77
N ALA A 399 0.34 2.56 8.82
CA ALA A 399 0.06 1.81 10.05
C ALA A 399 1.14 1.93 11.12
N LEU A 400 2.37 2.30 10.74
CA LEU A 400 3.48 2.58 11.65
C LEU A 400 3.55 4.08 12.01
N ASP A 401 3.02 4.95 11.16
CA ASP A 401 3.12 6.41 11.32
C ASP A 401 2.24 6.94 12.45
N LYS A 402 2.85 7.78 13.28
CA LYS A 402 2.23 8.69 14.23
C LYS A 402 2.41 10.16 13.82
N LEU A 403 3.40 10.42 12.97
CA LEU A 403 3.66 11.71 12.36
C LEU A 403 3.33 11.63 10.87
N VAL A 404 2.64 12.64 10.34
CA VAL A 404 2.53 12.83 8.89
C VAL A 404 3.69 13.70 8.44
N ASP A 405 4.68 13.15 7.76
CA ASP A 405 5.92 13.83 7.38
C ASP A 405 5.77 14.59 6.05
N PHE A 406 5.59 15.89 6.16
CA PHE A 406 5.57 16.78 5.02
C PHE A 406 6.97 17.13 4.53
N ASN A 407 8.09 16.64 5.08
CA ASN A 407 9.46 17.06 4.76
C ASN A 407 10.28 16.06 3.90
N VAL A 408 9.62 15.15 3.19
CA VAL A 408 10.28 14.19 2.27
C VAL A 408 10.88 14.81 1.00
N PHE A 409 12.01 14.30 0.54
CA PHE A 409 12.73 14.76 -0.64
C PHE A 409 12.95 13.61 -1.61
N ALA A 410 12.39 13.73 -2.82
CA ALA A 410 12.61 12.76 -3.87
C ALA A 410 14.06 12.81 -4.38
N ILE A 411 14.75 11.68 -4.26
CA ILE A 411 16.05 11.46 -4.90
C ILE A 411 15.76 11.03 -6.35
N ARG A 412 16.51 11.60 -7.28
CA ARG A 412 16.37 11.23 -8.69
C ARG A 412 17.04 9.88 -8.92
N ASP A 413 16.36 9.02 -9.66
CA ASP A 413 16.90 7.73 -10.09
C ASP A 413 18.23 7.90 -10.84
N ASP A 414 19.21 7.07 -10.48
CA ASP A 414 20.47 6.90 -11.21
C ASP A 414 20.58 5.46 -11.72
N THR A 415 20.01 5.29 -12.90
CA THR A 415 19.87 4.01 -13.58
C THR A 415 21.18 3.34 -13.99
N ALA A 416 22.30 4.07 -13.96
CA ALA A 416 23.64 3.54 -14.22
C ALA A 416 24.31 3.00 -12.95
N HIS A 417 23.85 3.40 -11.77
CA HIS A 417 24.47 3.11 -10.49
C HIS A 417 23.52 2.45 -9.48
N GLU A 418 22.42 1.85 -9.93
CA GLU A 418 21.40 1.13 -9.15
C GLU A 418 21.98 0.40 -7.92
N PHE A 419 22.96 -0.47 -8.13
CA PHE A 419 23.54 -1.32 -7.07
C PHE A 419 24.88 -0.79 -6.52
N THR A 420 25.15 0.50 -6.66
CA THR A 420 26.33 1.17 -6.10
C THR A 420 25.87 2.13 -5.00
N PRO A 421 26.44 2.07 -3.78
CA PRO A 421 26.05 2.99 -2.74
C PRO A 421 26.50 4.42 -3.06
N ILE A 422 25.58 5.37 -2.96
CA ILE A 422 25.78 6.81 -3.19
C ILE A 422 25.17 7.54 -2.00
N ASP A 423 25.92 8.44 -1.34
CA ASP A 423 25.34 9.29 -0.30
C ASP A 423 24.30 10.24 -0.95
N PRO A 424 23.01 10.16 -0.58
CA PRO A 424 21.98 11.01 -1.15
C PRO A 424 22.13 12.48 -0.72
N GLY A 425 23.04 12.80 0.21
CA GLY A 425 23.20 14.15 0.77
C GLY A 425 22.00 14.58 1.63
N ARG A 426 21.15 13.62 1.98
CA ARG A 426 19.94 13.78 2.79
C ARG A 426 19.92 12.70 3.89
N PRO A 427 19.39 13.03 5.08
CA PRO A 427 19.20 12.05 6.13
C PRO A 427 18.02 11.12 5.76
N ALA A 428 18.02 9.87 6.23
CA ALA A 428 17.16 8.80 5.74
C ALA A 428 15.63 9.10 5.78
N GLU A 429 15.18 9.69 6.87
CA GLU A 429 13.79 10.12 7.16
C GLU A 429 13.29 11.25 6.24
N ALA A 430 14.21 11.98 5.60
CA ALA A 430 13.86 13.08 4.71
C ALA A 430 13.86 12.65 3.25
N ILE A 431 13.90 11.35 2.95
CA ILE A 431 13.93 10.82 1.59
C ILE A 431 12.55 10.26 1.25
N ASP A 432 12.07 10.56 0.04
CA ASP A 432 10.85 9.94 -0.49
C ASP A 432 11.07 8.43 -0.65
N GLY A 433 10.35 7.63 0.13
CA GLY A 433 10.46 6.18 0.19
C GLY A 433 9.38 5.44 -0.58
N THR A 434 8.64 6.11 -1.47
CA THR A 434 7.51 5.52 -2.21
C THR A 434 7.88 4.16 -2.84
N ASP A 435 9.08 4.03 -3.42
CA ASP A 435 9.53 2.81 -4.10
C ASP A 435 9.76 1.63 -3.15
N ILE A 436 10.10 1.90 -1.89
CA ILE A 436 10.20 0.88 -0.83
C ILE A 436 8.80 0.35 -0.52
N HIS A 437 7.84 1.26 -0.35
CA HIS A 437 6.44 0.88 -0.12
C HIS A 437 5.85 0.10 -1.31
N VAL A 438 6.16 0.52 -2.54
CA VAL A 438 5.81 -0.22 -3.77
C VAL A 438 6.40 -1.63 -3.73
N ALA A 439 7.67 -1.75 -3.33
CA ALA A 439 8.35 -3.04 -3.28
C ALA A 439 7.75 -3.98 -2.23
N ALA A 440 7.43 -3.47 -1.03
CA ALA A 440 6.75 -4.23 0.01
C ALA A 440 5.38 -4.75 -0.44
N ASN A 441 4.56 -3.88 -1.06
CA ASN A 441 3.26 -4.26 -1.59
C ASN A 441 3.34 -5.29 -2.72
N SER A 442 4.25 -5.07 -3.68
CA SER A 442 4.49 -6.01 -4.78
C SER A 442 4.94 -7.37 -4.27
N LEU A 443 5.78 -7.39 -3.23
CA LEU A 443 6.26 -8.62 -2.61
C LEU A 443 5.15 -9.39 -1.89
N ASN A 444 4.24 -8.71 -1.19
CA ASN A 444 3.05 -9.36 -0.62
C ASN A 444 2.30 -10.16 -1.69
N THR A 445 2.09 -9.55 -2.86
CA THR A 445 1.40 -10.19 -3.98
C THR A 445 2.19 -11.33 -4.59
N ALA A 446 3.47 -11.13 -4.87
CA ALA A 446 4.33 -12.17 -5.39
C ALA A 446 4.34 -13.40 -4.48
N VAL A 447 4.39 -13.17 -3.17
CA VAL A 447 4.41 -14.24 -2.18
C VAL A 447 3.10 -15.01 -2.16
N LEU A 448 1.95 -14.35 -2.30
CA LEU A 448 0.63 -14.97 -2.42
C LEU A 448 0.50 -15.89 -3.64
N TYR A 449 1.12 -15.51 -4.76
CA TYR A 449 1.13 -16.30 -6.00
C TYR A 449 2.23 -17.35 -6.08
N ASN A 450 3.17 -17.34 -5.15
CA ASN A 450 4.22 -18.33 -5.11
C ASN A 450 3.80 -19.42 -4.11
N PRO A 451 3.47 -20.63 -4.57
CA PRO A 451 2.95 -21.68 -3.70
C PRO A 451 3.96 -22.16 -2.63
N PHE A 452 5.26 -21.90 -2.83
CA PHE A 452 6.30 -22.14 -1.85
C PHE A 452 6.35 -21.03 -0.78
N THR A 453 6.28 -19.76 -1.17
CA THR A 453 6.38 -18.66 -0.21
C THR A 453 5.05 -18.25 0.43
N ARG A 454 3.88 -18.51 -0.19
CA ARG A 454 2.56 -18.07 0.29
C ARG A 454 2.27 -18.45 1.74
N LEU A 455 2.80 -19.58 2.17
CA LEU A 455 2.62 -20.10 3.53
C LEU A 455 3.37 -19.26 4.59
N TYR A 456 4.24 -18.33 4.17
CA TYR A 456 4.91 -17.39 5.08
C TYR A 456 4.08 -16.11 5.25
N ASN A 457 3.30 -15.70 4.25
CA ASN A 457 2.70 -14.37 4.23
C ASN A 457 1.36 -14.32 3.46
N ASP A 458 0.40 -15.15 3.86
CA ASP A 458 -0.93 -15.21 3.25
C ASP A 458 -1.84 -14.02 3.63
N THR A 459 -1.43 -13.26 4.64
CA THR A 459 -2.17 -12.16 5.26
C THR A 459 -1.59 -10.78 4.96
N GLY A 460 -0.57 -10.68 4.11
CA GLY A 460 -0.04 -9.39 3.66
C GLY A 460 0.69 -8.61 4.77
N ARG A 461 1.54 -9.29 5.54
CA ARG A 461 2.29 -8.82 6.71
C ARG A 461 3.62 -8.15 6.37
N ILE A 462 3.98 -8.02 5.09
CA ILE A 462 5.17 -7.26 4.68
C ILE A 462 4.74 -5.81 4.51
N ILE A 463 5.41 -4.88 5.19
CA ILE A 463 5.13 -3.44 5.13
C ILE A 463 6.41 -2.66 4.86
N GLY A 464 6.29 -1.49 4.24
CA GLY A 464 7.40 -0.56 4.06
C GLY A 464 7.82 0.06 5.40
N GLY A 465 9.11 0.25 5.60
CA GLY A 465 9.69 0.94 6.76
C GLY A 465 10.56 2.13 6.41
N GLY A 466 10.54 2.58 5.14
CA GLY A 466 11.34 3.69 4.67
C GLY A 466 12.86 3.40 4.62
N PHE A 467 13.64 4.48 4.61
CA PHE A 467 15.10 4.39 4.56
C PHE A 467 15.73 4.31 5.95
N ALA A 468 16.78 3.49 6.08
CA ALA A 468 17.61 3.38 7.27
C ALA A 468 18.97 4.09 7.08
N ASP A 469 19.43 4.77 8.14
CA ASP A 469 20.76 5.38 8.20
C ASP A 469 21.81 4.33 8.59
N LEU A 470 22.23 3.55 7.59
CA LEU A 470 23.20 2.47 7.72
C LEU A 470 24.47 2.80 6.93
N PRO A 471 25.63 2.24 7.34
CA PRO A 471 26.85 2.44 6.57
C PRO A 471 26.71 1.80 5.16
N PRO A 472 27.40 2.33 4.13
CA PRO A 472 27.29 1.86 2.74
C PRO A 472 27.44 0.33 2.56
N GLU A 473 28.30 -0.28 3.36
CA GLU A 473 28.63 -1.72 3.33
C GLU A 473 27.59 -2.62 4.00
N ALA A 474 26.59 -2.06 4.71
CA ALA A 474 25.52 -2.85 5.32
C ALA A 474 24.61 -3.52 4.27
N GLY A 475 24.73 -3.12 3.01
CA GLY A 475 23.93 -3.61 1.90
C GLY A 475 22.57 -2.94 1.78
N ILE A 476 21.82 -3.33 0.75
CA ILE A 476 20.62 -2.62 0.27
C ILE A 476 19.43 -2.81 1.21
N VAL A 477 19.00 -4.06 1.41
CA VAL A 477 17.73 -4.38 2.06
C VAL A 477 17.95 -4.94 3.46
N HIS A 478 17.17 -4.43 4.41
CA HIS A 478 17.16 -4.84 5.81
C HIS A 478 15.74 -5.18 6.23
N TRP A 479 15.63 -6.09 7.20
CA TRP A 479 14.35 -6.63 7.62
C TRP A 479 14.21 -6.61 9.14
N ARG A 480 13.21 -5.89 9.63
CA ARG A 480 12.83 -5.93 11.06
C ARG A 480 11.56 -6.76 11.26
N ASN A 481 11.45 -7.36 12.44
CA ASN A 481 10.21 -7.97 12.91
C ASN A 481 9.57 -7.04 13.92
N LEU A 482 8.32 -6.66 13.70
CA LEU A 482 7.51 -5.93 14.68
C LEU A 482 6.21 -6.69 14.98
N THR A 483 5.50 -6.25 16.01
CA THR A 483 4.12 -6.66 16.25
C THR A 483 3.24 -5.44 16.00
N LEU A 484 2.28 -5.56 15.09
CA LEU A 484 1.31 -4.51 14.77
C LEU A 484 -0.09 -5.10 14.95
N ASN A 485 -0.93 -4.48 15.80
CA ASN A 485 -2.28 -4.99 16.11
C ASN A 485 -2.30 -6.46 16.56
N ALA A 486 -1.34 -6.85 17.41
CA ALA A 486 -1.13 -8.23 17.89
C ALA A 486 -0.74 -9.26 16.81
N GLU A 487 -0.44 -8.83 15.58
CA GLU A 487 0.05 -9.67 14.50
C GLU A 487 1.53 -9.39 14.22
N PRO A 488 2.36 -10.43 13.96
CA PRO A 488 3.73 -10.21 13.53
C PRO A 488 3.75 -9.61 12.12
N VAL A 489 4.57 -8.58 11.92
CA VAL A 489 4.82 -7.95 10.62
C VAL A 489 6.30 -7.90 10.31
N TRP A 490 6.62 -8.01 9.02
CA TRP A 490 7.97 -7.86 8.48
C TRP A 490 8.10 -6.48 7.86
N VAL A 491 9.01 -5.69 8.40
CA VAL A 491 9.26 -4.34 7.91
C VAL A 491 10.45 -4.36 6.96
N LEU A 492 10.21 -3.88 5.74
CA LEU A 492 11.22 -3.70 4.70
C LEU A 492 11.86 -2.32 4.85
N ASP A 493 13.10 -2.29 5.34
CA ASP A 493 13.91 -1.07 5.35
C ASP A 493 14.95 -1.12 4.22
N VAL A 494 15.30 0.04 3.67
CA VAL A 494 16.36 0.15 2.66
C VAL A 494 17.46 1.09 3.14
N ASN A 495 18.71 0.73 2.91
CA ASN A 495 19.83 1.60 3.21
C ASN A 495 19.75 2.87 2.33
N ARG A 496 19.77 4.04 2.96
CA ARG A 496 19.63 5.34 2.26
C ARG A 496 20.64 5.57 1.14
N HIS A 497 21.79 4.88 1.17
CA HIS A 497 22.78 4.95 0.10
C HIS A 497 22.31 4.36 -1.24
N TYR A 498 21.13 3.76 -1.29
CA TYR A 498 20.50 3.22 -2.49
C TYR A 498 19.19 3.93 -2.83
N ALA A 499 18.97 5.13 -2.28
CA ALA A 499 17.77 5.93 -2.55
C ALA A 499 17.62 6.39 -4.02
N HIS A 500 18.67 6.27 -4.83
CA HIS A 500 18.65 6.52 -6.27
C HIS A 500 18.28 5.29 -7.11
N MET A 501 17.97 4.15 -6.48
CA MET A 501 17.54 2.96 -7.20
C MET A 501 16.19 3.21 -7.88
N SER A 502 16.02 2.72 -9.11
CA SER A 502 14.70 2.70 -9.76
C SER A 502 13.77 1.69 -9.08
N GLU A 503 12.46 1.93 -9.20
CA GLU A 503 11.39 1.06 -8.68
C GLU A 503 11.58 -0.43 -9.07
N GLU A 504 12.05 -0.71 -10.29
CA GLU A 504 12.28 -2.07 -10.79
C GLU A 504 13.46 -2.76 -10.11
N ALA A 505 14.57 -2.03 -9.95
CA ALA A 505 15.75 -2.53 -9.25
C ALA A 505 15.46 -2.73 -7.76
N MET A 506 14.72 -1.80 -7.14
CA MET A 506 14.30 -1.88 -5.73
C MET A 506 13.48 -3.14 -5.46
N ARG A 507 12.48 -3.42 -6.30
CA ARG A 507 11.68 -4.64 -6.20
C ARG A 507 12.52 -5.89 -6.39
N ALA A 508 13.38 -5.94 -7.40
CA ALA A 508 14.23 -7.10 -7.64
C ALA A 508 15.13 -7.41 -6.42
N ALA A 509 15.73 -6.37 -5.82
CA ALA A 509 16.53 -6.49 -4.61
C ALA A 509 15.70 -6.96 -3.40
N ALA A 510 14.52 -6.36 -3.16
CA ALA A 510 13.63 -6.74 -2.06
C ALA A 510 13.17 -8.19 -2.16
N PHE A 511 12.84 -8.67 -3.36
CA PHE A 511 12.37 -10.04 -3.60
C PHE A 511 13.48 -11.07 -3.35
N LEU A 512 14.70 -10.77 -3.82
CA LEU A 512 15.86 -11.62 -3.53
C LEU A 512 16.15 -11.67 -2.01
N ALA A 513 16.20 -10.51 -1.36
CA ALA A 513 16.47 -10.39 0.07
C ALA A 513 15.40 -11.09 0.92
N TRP A 514 14.14 -11.07 0.50
CA TRP A 514 13.06 -11.81 1.15
C TRP A 514 13.31 -13.32 1.16
N ASN A 515 13.65 -13.90 0.00
CA ASN A 515 13.92 -15.34 -0.06
C ASN A 515 15.14 -15.73 0.79
N GLN A 516 16.17 -14.90 0.75
CA GLN A 516 17.37 -15.07 1.57
C GLN A 516 17.04 -15.07 3.07
N ARG A 517 16.18 -14.14 3.50
CA ARG A 517 15.67 -14.10 4.88
C ARG A 517 14.95 -15.38 5.25
N LEU A 518 14.00 -15.84 4.44
CA LEU A 518 13.22 -17.05 4.72
C LEU A 518 14.12 -18.28 4.95
N TYR A 519 15.20 -18.37 4.19
CA TYR A 519 16.20 -19.42 4.38
C TYR A 519 17.01 -19.21 5.67
N ALA A 520 17.49 -17.99 5.92
CA ALA A 520 18.32 -17.67 7.10
C ALA A 520 17.57 -17.86 8.43
N GLU A 521 16.29 -17.51 8.50
CA GLU A 521 15.47 -17.66 9.72
C GLU A 521 15.25 -19.13 10.10
N SER A 522 15.02 -20.01 9.11
CA SER A 522 14.80 -21.43 9.37
C SER A 522 15.07 -22.30 8.13
N PRO A 523 16.33 -22.75 7.94
CA PRO A 523 16.68 -23.65 6.84
C PRO A 523 15.86 -24.94 6.84
N GLU A 524 15.52 -25.45 8.03
CA GLU A 524 14.68 -26.63 8.19
C GLU A 524 13.23 -26.41 7.72
N SER A 525 12.63 -25.28 8.08
CA SER A 525 11.28 -24.94 7.65
C SER A 525 11.24 -24.70 6.14
N TYR A 526 12.26 -24.01 5.61
CA TYR A 526 12.46 -23.80 4.18
C TYR A 526 12.56 -25.15 3.44
N ALA A 527 13.42 -26.06 3.89
CA ALA A 527 13.58 -27.38 3.29
C ALA A 527 12.32 -28.24 3.42
N ARG A 528 11.59 -28.16 4.53
CA ARG A 528 10.31 -28.87 4.70
C ARG A 528 9.26 -28.38 3.71
N ARG A 529 9.18 -27.06 3.46
CA ARG A 529 8.24 -26.50 2.48
C ARG A 529 8.62 -26.83 1.06
N TRP A 530 9.93 -26.91 0.77
CA TRP A 530 10.45 -27.42 -0.48
C TRP A 530 9.98 -28.86 -0.73
N ARG A 531 9.97 -29.72 0.30
CA ARG A 531 9.45 -31.11 0.22
C ARG A 531 7.93 -31.20 0.15
N SER A 532 7.20 -30.36 0.89
CA SER A 532 5.73 -30.39 0.93
C SER A 532 5.08 -29.78 -0.31
N SER A 533 5.90 -29.39 -1.27
CA SER A 533 5.50 -28.89 -2.55
C SER A 533 4.71 -29.96 -3.31
N THR A 534 3.72 -29.56 -4.11
CA THR A 534 2.91 -30.52 -4.88
C THR A 534 3.67 -31.16 -6.04
N TRP A 535 4.93 -30.75 -6.26
CA TRP A 535 5.77 -31.22 -7.35
C TRP A 535 6.57 -32.45 -6.93
N LYS A 536 6.74 -33.38 -7.87
CA LYS A 536 7.72 -34.46 -7.73
C LYS A 536 9.07 -33.89 -8.11
N LEU A 537 9.80 -33.43 -7.10
CA LEU A 537 11.14 -32.86 -7.26
C LEU A 537 12.18 -33.98 -7.23
N ASP A 538 13.22 -33.82 -8.05
CA ASP A 538 14.35 -34.76 -8.04
C ASP A 538 15.19 -34.61 -6.75
N ARG A 539 15.15 -33.42 -6.13
CA ARG A 539 15.90 -33.12 -4.92
C ARG A 539 14.99 -32.71 -3.76
N GLU A 540 15.00 -33.55 -2.72
CA GLU A 540 14.19 -33.35 -1.52
C GLU A 540 14.79 -32.35 -0.52
N HIS A 541 16.06 -31.97 -0.69
CA HIS A 541 16.76 -31.05 0.22
C HIS A 541 17.40 -29.93 -0.59
N PRO A 542 16.86 -28.69 -0.54
CA PRO A 542 17.47 -27.57 -1.23
C PRO A 542 18.83 -27.24 -0.58
N ASP A 543 19.83 -27.00 -1.41
CA ASP A 543 21.11 -26.45 -1.00
C ASP A 543 21.09 -24.92 -1.10
N LEU A 544 22.22 -24.29 -0.76
CA LEU A 544 22.34 -22.83 -0.78
C LEU A 544 22.24 -22.26 -2.22
N ILE A 545 22.62 -23.04 -3.23
CA ILE A 545 22.44 -22.65 -4.64
C ILE A 545 20.95 -22.54 -4.96
N ASP A 546 20.13 -23.50 -4.51
CA ASP A 546 18.68 -23.44 -4.74
C ASP A 546 18.00 -22.27 -4.05
N CYS A 547 18.48 -21.90 -2.87
CA CYS A 547 18.02 -20.70 -2.20
C CYS A 547 18.31 -19.46 -3.07
N VAL A 548 19.52 -19.33 -3.61
CA VAL A 548 19.87 -18.22 -4.50
C VAL A 548 19.02 -18.24 -5.77
N LEU A 549 18.88 -19.39 -6.42
CA LEU A 549 18.09 -19.52 -7.64
C LEU A 549 16.59 -19.25 -7.40
N MET A 550 16.03 -19.66 -6.27
CA MET A 550 14.65 -19.29 -5.89
C MET A 550 14.51 -17.78 -5.70
N GLY A 551 15.43 -17.12 -4.99
CA GLY A 551 15.40 -15.67 -4.82
C GLY A 551 15.53 -14.92 -6.15
N LEU A 552 16.39 -15.39 -7.04
CA LEU A 552 16.53 -14.88 -8.41
C LEU A 552 15.29 -15.16 -9.27
N THR A 553 14.55 -16.22 -8.99
CA THR A 553 13.27 -16.51 -9.65
C THR A 553 12.19 -15.50 -9.23
N LEU A 554 12.11 -15.17 -7.93
CA LEU A 554 11.27 -14.07 -7.43
C LEU A 554 11.66 -12.72 -8.08
N ALA A 555 12.96 -12.40 -8.12
CA ALA A 555 13.44 -11.17 -8.77
C ALA A 555 13.13 -11.14 -10.28
N THR A 556 13.20 -12.29 -10.97
CA THR A 556 12.80 -12.39 -12.38
C THR A 556 11.32 -12.10 -12.56
N PHE A 557 10.46 -12.63 -11.69
CA PHE A 557 9.02 -12.40 -11.76
C PHE A 557 8.68 -10.91 -11.72
N THR A 558 9.26 -10.14 -10.80
CA THR A 558 8.97 -8.70 -10.77
C THR A 558 9.46 -7.98 -12.03
N LEU A 559 10.60 -8.36 -12.63
CA LEU A 559 11.08 -7.74 -13.86
C LEU A 559 10.21 -8.11 -15.08
N ALA A 560 9.85 -9.39 -15.21
CA ALA A 560 9.10 -9.92 -16.34
C ALA A 560 7.68 -9.34 -16.47
N TYR A 561 7.07 -8.96 -15.36
CA TYR A 561 5.69 -8.45 -15.33
C TYR A 561 5.59 -6.93 -15.18
N ASP A 562 6.70 -6.25 -14.89
CA ASP A 562 6.69 -4.80 -14.68
C ASP A 562 6.83 -3.97 -15.96
N MET A 563 7.74 -4.35 -16.85
CA MET A 563 8.09 -3.48 -17.99
C MET A 563 7.05 -3.47 -19.11
N LEU A 564 6.99 -2.31 -19.77
CA LEU A 564 6.01 -1.81 -20.76
C LEU A 564 5.86 -2.62 -22.06
N ASP A 565 6.61 -3.70 -22.25
CA ASP A 565 6.59 -4.44 -23.50
C ASP A 565 5.51 -5.55 -23.51
N ARG A 566 5.03 -5.84 -24.72
CA ARG A 566 3.94 -6.78 -24.92
C ARG A 566 4.41 -8.15 -24.47
N TYR A 567 3.70 -8.73 -23.49
CA TYR A 567 3.85 -10.10 -22.97
C TYR A 567 4.86 -10.97 -23.74
N GLY A 568 5.97 -11.27 -23.08
CA GLY A 568 6.87 -12.36 -23.47
C GLY A 568 8.20 -11.96 -24.09
N THR A 569 8.53 -10.67 -24.21
CA THR A 569 9.89 -10.25 -24.57
C THR A 569 10.59 -9.59 -23.37
N PRO A 570 11.84 -9.98 -23.05
CA PRO A 570 12.65 -9.26 -22.07
C PRO A 570 12.89 -7.81 -22.49
N HIS A 571 12.60 -6.85 -21.60
CA HIS A 571 13.00 -5.47 -21.84
C HIS A 571 14.52 -5.33 -21.65
N PRO A 572 15.26 -4.55 -22.48
CA PRO A 572 16.71 -4.42 -22.34
C PRO A 572 17.18 -3.96 -20.94
N ARG A 573 16.36 -3.13 -20.28
CA ARG A 573 16.56 -2.69 -18.89
C ARG A 573 16.60 -3.86 -17.90
N ASP A 574 15.78 -4.88 -18.09
CA ASP A 574 15.72 -6.03 -17.17
C ASP A 574 17.06 -6.76 -17.14
N GLU A 575 17.70 -6.92 -18.31
CA GLU A 575 19.03 -7.52 -18.40
C GLU A 575 20.11 -6.65 -17.74
N GLU A 576 19.97 -5.32 -17.75
CA GLU A 576 20.87 -4.41 -17.06
C GLU A 576 20.72 -4.53 -15.55
N ILE A 577 19.49 -4.47 -15.04
CA ILE A 577 19.17 -4.64 -13.62
C ILE A 577 19.65 -6.01 -13.14
N TRP A 578 19.35 -7.06 -13.89
CA TRP A 578 19.78 -8.41 -13.58
C TRP A 578 21.31 -8.54 -13.47
N ARG A 579 22.05 -7.99 -14.44
CA ARG A 579 23.53 -7.99 -14.41
C ARG A 579 24.06 -7.18 -13.22
N GLY A 580 23.44 -6.04 -12.91
CA GLY A 580 23.78 -5.23 -11.75
C GLY A 580 23.60 -6.01 -10.44
N LEU A 581 22.46 -6.68 -10.28
CA LEU A 581 22.14 -7.50 -9.11
C LEU A 581 23.16 -8.64 -8.92
N LEU A 582 23.48 -9.38 -9.99
CA LEU A 582 24.50 -10.44 -9.93
C LEU A 582 25.88 -9.89 -9.56
N THR A 583 26.26 -8.75 -10.14
CA THR A 583 27.56 -8.10 -9.89
C THR A 583 27.67 -7.66 -8.43
N TYR A 584 26.62 -7.03 -7.90
CA TYR A 584 26.54 -6.59 -6.52
C TYR A 584 26.75 -7.73 -5.52
N HIS A 585 26.16 -8.90 -5.78
CA HIS A 585 26.35 -10.09 -4.94
C HIS A 585 27.64 -10.88 -5.23
N GLY A 586 28.44 -10.48 -6.23
CA GLY A 586 29.64 -11.21 -6.64
C GLY A 586 29.34 -12.58 -7.27
N TRP A 587 28.15 -12.73 -7.87
CA TRP A 587 27.70 -13.98 -8.50
C TRP A 587 28.07 -14.04 -9.99
N PRO A 588 28.21 -15.25 -10.57
CA PRO A 588 28.64 -15.39 -11.95
C PRO A 588 27.58 -14.86 -12.93
N LEU A 589 28.00 -13.97 -13.84
CA LEU A 589 27.15 -13.43 -14.92
C LEU A 589 26.65 -14.49 -15.92
N GLY A 590 27.16 -15.72 -15.84
CA GLY A 590 26.66 -16.87 -16.58
C GLY A 590 25.24 -17.31 -16.17
N LEU A 591 24.74 -16.82 -15.03
CA LEU A 591 23.32 -16.94 -14.65
C LEU A 591 22.47 -16.01 -15.53
N ALA A 592 22.27 -16.35 -16.80
CA ALA A 592 21.58 -15.47 -17.74
C ALA A 592 20.10 -15.23 -17.38
N TYR A 593 19.61 -14.02 -17.63
CA TYR A 593 18.21 -13.61 -17.37
C TYR A 593 17.20 -14.34 -18.28
N ARG A 594 17.49 -14.41 -19.60
CA ARG A 594 16.51 -14.90 -20.58
C ARG A 594 15.98 -16.31 -20.32
N PRO A 595 16.80 -17.31 -19.94
CA PRO A 595 16.28 -18.65 -19.64
C PRO A 595 15.27 -18.66 -18.50
N ILE A 596 15.52 -17.94 -17.40
CA ILE A 596 14.59 -17.90 -16.26
C ILE A 596 13.35 -17.06 -16.56
N HIS A 597 13.51 -15.95 -17.29
CA HIS A 597 12.38 -15.17 -17.79
C HIS A 597 11.43 -16.04 -18.64
N GLN A 598 11.98 -16.82 -19.57
CA GLN A 598 11.17 -17.71 -20.41
C GLN A 598 10.43 -18.75 -19.58
N LEU A 599 11.09 -19.37 -18.60
CA LEU A 599 10.45 -20.33 -17.70
C LEU A 599 9.31 -19.71 -16.90
N ILE A 600 9.45 -18.46 -16.46
CA ILE A 600 8.39 -17.73 -15.74
C ILE A 600 7.23 -17.40 -16.66
N VAL A 601 7.48 -16.89 -17.88
CA VAL A 601 6.43 -16.55 -18.84
C VAL A 601 5.66 -17.79 -19.32
N ASP A 602 6.35 -18.91 -19.49
CA ASP A 602 5.74 -20.19 -19.91
C ASP A 602 4.95 -20.85 -18.77
N GLU A 603 5.19 -20.47 -17.51
CA GLU A 603 4.51 -21.03 -16.35
C GLU A 603 3.26 -20.22 -15.99
N HIS A 604 2.09 -20.77 -16.33
CA HIS A 604 0.79 -20.13 -16.11
C HIS A 604 0.15 -20.46 -14.75
N HIS A 605 0.79 -21.28 -13.92
CA HIS A 605 0.24 -21.70 -12.62
C HIS A 605 1.05 -21.20 -11.41
N ASP A 606 2.37 -21.09 -11.54
CA ASP A 606 3.29 -20.67 -10.49
C ASP A 606 3.97 -19.34 -10.87
N TYR A 607 3.18 -18.31 -11.17
CA TYR A 607 3.60 -17.04 -11.77
C TYR A 607 4.88 -16.46 -11.19
N SER A 608 5.01 -16.45 -9.87
CA SER A 608 6.16 -15.89 -9.14
C SER A 608 7.25 -16.90 -8.79
N GLY A 609 7.22 -18.11 -9.37
CA GLY A 609 8.23 -19.12 -9.17
C GLY A 609 7.78 -20.32 -8.34
N SER A 610 8.53 -21.43 -8.48
CA SER A 610 8.36 -22.62 -7.68
C SER A 610 9.67 -23.44 -7.65
N PRO A 611 9.81 -24.41 -6.72
CA PRO A 611 10.92 -25.35 -6.73
C PRO A 611 11.11 -26.06 -8.08
N ASN A 612 10.01 -26.34 -8.79
CA ASN A 612 10.01 -26.94 -10.11
C ASN A 612 10.66 -26.03 -11.17
N ILE A 613 10.38 -24.71 -11.14
CA ILE A 613 11.07 -23.75 -12.00
C ILE A 613 12.57 -23.72 -11.68
N VAL A 614 12.93 -23.73 -10.39
CA VAL A 614 14.34 -23.74 -9.96
C VAL A 614 15.07 -24.99 -10.46
N GLU A 615 14.47 -26.18 -10.35
CA GLU A 615 15.09 -27.42 -10.87
C GLU A 615 15.27 -27.38 -12.39
N LYS A 616 14.24 -26.95 -13.13
CA LYS A 616 14.33 -26.77 -14.60
C LYS A 616 15.41 -25.78 -14.99
N TRP A 617 15.49 -24.64 -14.29
CA TRP A 617 16.49 -23.63 -14.57
C TRP A 617 17.89 -24.15 -14.26
N ARG A 618 18.08 -24.74 -13.06
CA ARG A 618 19.36 -25.32 -12.63
C ARG A 618 19.89 -26.37 -13.60
N ALA A 619 19.02 -27.23 -14.13
CA ALA A 619 19.40 -28.23 -15.13
C ALA A 619 19.93 -27.63 -16.44
N GLY A 620 19.56 -26.39 -16.76
CA GLY A 620 20.03 -25.64 -17.92
C GLY A 620 21.24 -24.74 -17.65
N ILE A 621 21.74 -24.64 -16.42
CA ILE A 621 22.92 -23.84 -16.08
C ILE A 621 24.18 -24.70 -16.25
N GLU A 622 25.19 -24.14 -16.93
CA GLU A 622 26.49 -24.79 -17.10
C GLU A 622 27.12 -25.19 -15.76
N PRO A 623 27.68 -26.41 -15.61
CA PRO A 623 28.26 -26.87 -14.34
C PRO A 623 29.32 -25.92 -13.77
N SER A 624 30.16 -25.32 -14.62
CA SER A 624 31.18 -24.35 -14.20
C SER A 624 30.60 -23.06 -13.62
N VAL A 625 29.41 -22.65 -14.06
CA VAL A 625 28.67 -21.50 -13.50
C VAL A 625 28.10 -21.87 -12.13
N LEU A 626 27.56 -23.09 -11.97
CA LEU A 626 27.09 -23.57 -10.67
C LEU A 626 28.23 -23.73 -9.65
N GLU A 627 29.41 -24.20 -10.09
CA GLU A 627 30.61 -24.25 -9.27
C GLU A 627 31.08 -22.85 -8.85
N ALA A 628 31.13 -21.89 -9.77
CA ALA A 628 31.47 -20.50 -9.46
C ALA A 628 30.45 -19.86 -8.50
N LEU A 629 29.16 -20.19 -8.66
CA LEU A 629 28.13 -19.76 -7.72
C LEU A 629 28.37 -20.38 -6.35
N ALA A 630 28.61 -21.68 -6.25
CA ALA A 630 28.90 -22.36 -4.99
C ALA A 630 30.06 -21.73 -4.21
N LEU A 631 31.08 -21.23 -4.91
CA LEU A 631 32.25 -20.55 -4.32
C LEU A 631 31.97 -19.10 -3.88
N SER A 632 30.99 -18.43 -4.49
CA SER A 632 30.67 -17.02 -4.22
C SER A 632 29.57 -16.84 -3.18
N VAL A 633 28.65 -17.80 -3.05
CA VAL A 633 27.58 -17.71 -2.07
C VAL A 633 28.12 -18.00 -0.67
N ARG A 634 27.97 -17.03 0.23
CA ARG A 634 28.25 -17.19 1.66
C ARG A 634 26.98 -17.64 2.38
N PRO A 635 27.09 -18.38 3.51
CA PRO A 635 25.95 -18.60 4.39
C PRO A 635 25.32 -17.25 4.75
N LEU A 636 24.04 -17.10 4.44
CA LEU A 636 23.29 -15.87 4.68
C LEU A 636 23.21 -15.64 6.20
N GLY A 637 23.77 -14.54 6.69
CA GLY A 637 23.78 -14.19 8.13
C GLY A 637 25.15 -14.23 8.83
N ALA A 638 26.26 -14.19 8.09
CA ALA A 638 27.62 -14.05 8.62
C ALA A 638 28.17 -12.62 8.46
#